data_AF-A0A962D0P0-F1
#
_entry.id   AF-A0A962D0P0-F1
#
_cell.length_a   1.000
_cell.length_b   1.000
_cell.length_c   1.000
_cell.angle_alpha   90.00
_cell.angle_beta   90.00
_cell.angle_gamma   90.00
#
_symmetry.space_group_name_H-M   'P 1'
#
loop_
_entity.id
_entity.type
_entity.pdbx_description
1 polymer ?
#
loop_
_entity_poly.entity_id
_entity_poly.type
_entity_poly.pdbx_seq_one_letter_code
_entity_poly.pdbx_strand_id
1 'polypeptide(L)'
;MNLVKKTLVVVLTSLLVVACSKPEDTKTVAEPTVTENTSKCGNEKCGDTSESKCGESSESKCGDSSESKCGEEKCGAEAEKAALEEAEKLAAEAKAAEEAAQAEAERQAAEAAAQAEAEKKAAAEAAKAEAQRIAAEAAAKKKAAEKAAQAEAEKLAAETEANKKAAAEAAQAEAEKLATAKEAEMKAAEDAAKAEAERLAEEAAAKAEAEKKAAEAAAKAEAARLAAQAKPKQEEYKMNSSSGAKTPVGAERAGNAAGTIPAWTGGITQPPSSYKPGDHHQDPFAGDKVLFTIDSSNYKDYEDNLSVGQKAMFEKYPETYKMNVYQSRRSASFPQRIYDKTVENGKTGKLLDDGEGVSDVAEGFPFPNPQNAYELMWNHKLKYKGSGGVRYNNQVAPTATGQYTLVRLKEELLGKYYAEGNTIADIDNILLYFYQVVESPARLAGRILLVHETMNQKETPRQAWIYNPGQRRVRRAPNVAYDNPGTASDGLRTNDMTDMFNGAMDRFDWKVVGKKEMYIPYNSYKVHSGDLDYSEIVQPGHLNADLMRYELHRVYIVDATLKEGVRHINSRRTFYLDEDSYQIMLIDHYDRRGEIWRFSEAHCINYYDVPTFWSTVETHHDLRSGRYVAVGLDNKDPVNTFNSPLSESNYSPQALRSRGRR
;
A
#
# COMPACT_ATOMS: atom_id res chain seq x y z
N MET A 1 -29.65 3.13 -37.15
CA MET A 1 -30.48 4.29 -36.73
C MET A 1 -29.72 5.14 -35.73
N ASN A 2 -30.33 6.25 -35.29
CA ASN A 2 -29.91 7.18 -34.23
C ASN A 2 -29.52 6.45 -32.92
N LEU A 3 -28.72 7.01 -32.00
CA LEU A 3 -28.39 8.43 -31.82
C LEU A 3 -26.99 8.66 -31.20
N VAL A 4 -25.98 9.01 -32.01
CA VAL A 4 -24.70 9.62 -31.54
C VAL A 4 -24.27 10.68 -32.55
N LYS A 5 -24.35 11.99 -32.21
CA LYS A 5 -23.81 13.08 -33.05
C LYS A 5 -23.75 14.44 -32.33
N LYS A 6 -22.52 14.86 -31.97
CA LYS A 6 -21.97 16.22 -31.68
C LYS A 6 -20.72 16.01 -30.79
N THR A 7 -19.53 16.55 -31.06
CA THR A 7 -19.10 17.55 -32.08
C THR A 7 -17.64 17.30 -32.50
N LEU A 8 -17.32 17.43 -33.80
CA LEU A 8 -15.98 17.38 -34.43
C LEU A 8 -16.16 17.76 -35.93
N VAL A 9 -15.24 18.33 -36.75
CA VAL A 9 -13.84 18.84 -36.64
C VAL A 9 -13.71 20.06 -37.63
N VAL A 10 -12.48 20.55 -37.90
CA VAL A 10 -12.05 21.39 -39.07
C VAL A 10 -12.36 22.91 -39.00
N VAL A 11 -11.51 23.87 -39.45
CA VAL A 11 -10.04 24.15 -39.38
C VAL A 11 -9.73 25.48 -40.14
N LEU A 12 -8.68 26.23 -39.75
CA LEU A 12 -8.17 27.47 -40.41
C LEU A 12 -9.13 28.70 -40.36
N THR A 13 -8.76 29.98 -40.51
CA THR A 13 -7.48 30.68 -40.83
C THR A 13 -7.39 32.03 -40.05
N SER A 14 -6.31 32.81 -40.20
CA SER A 14 -5.98 34.02 -39.43
C SER A 14 -6.32 35.38 -40.10
N LEU A 15 -6.20 36.48 -39.32
CA LEU A 15 -5.85 37.89 -39.67
C LEU A 15 -6.94 38.98 -39.90
N LEU A 16 -6.81 40.03 -39.04
CA LEU A 16 -6.90 41.49 -39.31
C LEU A 16 -8.24 42.27 -39.44
N VAL A 17 -8.14 43.58 -39.13
CA VAL A 17 -9.11 44.71 -39.26
C VAL A 17 -10.34 44.65 -38.31
N VAL A 18 -10.74 45.61 -37.45
CA VAL A 18 -10.44 47.05 -37.12
C VAL A 18 -11.33 48.13 -37.80
N ALA A 19 -12.00 48.93 -36.93
CA ALA A 19 -12.61 50.27 -37.14
C ALA A 19 -14.07 50.44 -37.65
N CYS A 20 -14.84 51.17 -36.82
CA CYS A 20 -15.79 52.27 -37.11
C CYS A 20 -16.94 52.13 -38.12
N SER A 21 -18.18 52.28 -37.61
CA SER A 21 -19.18 53.26 -38.10
C SER A 21 -20.26 53.61 -37.05
N LYS A 22 -21.02 54.67 -37.32
CA LYS A 22 -22.16 55.25 -36.56
C LYS A 22 -23.49 54.93 -37.30
N PRO A 23 -24.67 55.49 -36.90
CA PRO A 23 -25.40 55.42 -35.62
C PRO A 23 -26.84 54.88 -35.86
N GLU A 24 -27.88 55.47 -35.24
CA GLU A 24 -29.33 55.32 -35.53
C GLU A 24 -30.02 53.99 -35.12
N ASP A 25 -31.26 53.94 -34.59
CA ASP A 25 -32.09 55.01 -33.97
C ASP A 25 -33.23 54.45 -33.06
N THR A 26 -33.79 55.31 -32.20
CA THR A 26 -35.12 55.28 -31.55
C THR A 26 -35.59 54.22 -30.51
N LYS A 27 -36.21 54.76 -29.45
CA LYS A 27 -37.55 54.43 -28.85
C LYS A 27 -37.77 53.40 -27.71
N THR A 28 -38.01 53.95 -26.50
CA THR A 28 -39.21 53.76 -25.60
C THR A 28 -39.46 52.41 -24.88
N VAL A 29 -40.08 52.31 -23.68
CA VAL A 29 -40.73 53.28 -22.75
C VAL A 29 -40.81 52.76 -21.28
N ALA A 30 -41.19 53.66 -20.34
CA ALA A 30 -41.60 53.48 -18.92
C ALA A 30 -40.48 53.20 -17.88
N GLU A 31 -40.39 53.84 -16.67
CA GLU A 31 -41.33 54.49 -15.71
C GLU A 31 -42.03 53.56 -14.69
N PRO A 32 -42.49 54.05 -13.50
CA PRO A 32 -42.28 55.36 -12.83
C PRO A 32 -41.89 55.30 -11.33
N THR A 33 -41.55 56.44 -10.70
CA THR A 33 -42.24 56.98 -9.48
C THR A 33 -41.72 58.38 -9.08
N VAL A 34 -42.46 59.12 -8.24
CA VAL A 34 -42.41 60.60 -8.12
C VAL A 34 -42.48 61.09 -6.66
N THR A 35 -41.71 62.16 -6.33
CA THR A 35 -42.02 63.27 -5.38
C THR A 35 -41.03 64.42 -5.70
N GLU A 36 -41.43 65.61 -6.16
CA GLU A 36 -41.85 66.81 -5.39
C GLU A 36 -40.74 67.46 -4.51
N ASN A 37 -40.60 68.79 -4.37
CA ASN A 37 -41.53 69.91 -4.62
C ASN A 37 -40.87 71.31 -4.82
N THR A 38 -41.50 72.23 -5.59
CA THR A 38 -41.42 73.73 -5.56
C THR A 38 -40.07 74.51 -5.65
N SER A 39 -39.94 75.75 -6.18
CA SER A 39 -40.89 76.72 -6.79
C SER A 39 -40.23 77.80 -7.72
N LYS A 40 -41.02 78.22 -8.74
CA LYS A 40 -41.16 79.50 -9.51
C LYS A 40 -40.45 80.79 -9.01
N CYS A 41 -40.20 81.85 -9.79
CA CYS A 41 -40.64 82.32 -11.14
C CYS A 41 -39.41 82.71 -12.03
N GLY A 42 -39.44 82.99 -13.34
CA GLY A 42 -40.52 83.36 -14.30
C GLY A 42 -40.65 84.89 -14.46
N ASN A 43 -40.82 85.56 -15.62
CA ASN A 43 -41.10 85.28 -17.06
C ASN A 43 -40.59 86.53 -17.89
N GLU A 44 -40.48 86.69 -19.24
CA GLU A 44 -40.47 85.88 -20.49
C GLU A 44 -40.13 86.80 -21.71
N LYS A 45 -39.57 86.24 -22.83
CA LYS A 45 -39.73 86.66 -24.27
C LYS A 45 -39.25 88.07 -24.74
N CYS A 46 -38.85 88.37 -26.00
CA CYS A 46 -38.66 87.72 -27.33
C CYS A 46 -37.41 88.36 -28.02
N GLY A 47 -36.87 87.99 -29.20
CA GLY A 47 -37.18 86.91 -30.18
C GLY A 47 -36.31 87.01 -31.47
N ASP A 48 -36.24 85.92 -32.23
CA ASP A 48 -35.86 85.69 -33.65
C ASP A 48 -34.74 86.48 -34.43
N THR A 49 -33.62 85.75 -34.65
CA THR A 49 -33.00 85.37 -35.95
C THR A 49 -32.31 86.35 -36.94
N SER A 50 -31.44 85.71 -37.76
CA SER A 50 -30.95 86.06 -39.13
C SER A 50 -29.81 87.08 -39.32
N GLU A 51 -28.61 86.51 -39.27
CA GLU A 51 -27.43 86.70 -40.12
C GLU A 51 -27.52 87.54 -41.43
N SER A 52 -26.32 88.00 -41.85
CA SER A 52 -25.84 88.16 -43.25
C SER A 52 -26.28 89.41 -44.05
N LYS A 53 -25.50 89.94 -45.01
CA LYS A 53 -24.02 90.14 -45.10
C LYS A 53 -23.71 91.06 -46.30
N CYS A 54 -22.66 91.89 -46.18
CA CYS A 54 -21.92 92.55 -47.28
C CYS A 54 -22.68 93.58 -48.16
N GLY A 55 -21.92 94.56 -48.67
CA GLY A 55 -22.39 95.62 -49.59
C GLY A 55 -21.48 96.85 -49.51
N GLU A 56 -20.87 97.24 -50.63
CA GLU A 56 -19.83 98.29 -50.68
C GLU A 56 -20.33 99.59 -51.35
N SER A 57 -19.50 100.64 -51.23
CA SER A 57 -19.18 101.65 -52.26
C SER A 57 -19.84 103.06 -52.26
N SER A 58 -18.93 104.02 -52.48
CA SER A 58 -19.02 105.26 -53.28
C SER A 58 -19.95 106.45 -52.91
N GLU A 59 -19.28 107.54 -52.50
CA GLU A 59 -19.26 108.86 -53.17
C GLU A 59 -20.48 109.84 -53.21
N SER A 60 -20.39 110.83 -52.30
CA SER A 60 -20.01 112.24 -52.65
C SER A 60 -21.05 113.39 -52.72
N LYS A 61 -20.48 114.60 -52.49
CA LYS A 61 -20.85 115.97 -52.95
C LYS A 61 -22.00 116.76 -52.31
N CYS A 62 -21.61 117.96 -51.82
CA CYS A 62 -22.29 119.28 -51.84
C CYS A 62 -23.68 119.39 -51.16
N GLY A 63 -24.05 120.48 -50.48
CA GLY A 63 -23.74 121.91 -50.71
C GLY A 63 -24.91 122.54 -51.51
N ASP A 64 -25.43 123.73 -51.23
CA ASP A 64 -25.05 124.82 -50.31
C ASP A 64 -26.28 125.75 -50.06
N SER A 65 -26.17 126.74 -49.14
CA SER A 65 -26.92 128.03 -48.98
C SER A 65 -28.44 128.12 -49.30
N SER A 66 -29.26 128.84 -48.52
CA SER A 66 -29.20 130.32 -48.45
C SER A 66 -30.22 130.97 -47.48
N GLU A 67 -29.81 132.09 -46.86
CA GLU A 67 -30.53 133.33 -46.44
C GLU A 67 -31.95 133.30 -45.77
N SER A 68 -32.27 134.16 -44.78
CA SER A 68 -32.08 135.62 -44.82
C SER A 68 -32.32 136.38 -43.48
N LYS A 69 -31.48 137.43 -43.25
CA LYS A 69 -31.71 138.73 -42.52
C LYS A 69 -32.05 138.73 -41.00
N CYS A 70 -31.51 139.61 -40.14
CA CYS A 70 -30.55 140.75 -40.22
C CYS A 70 -30.02 141.06 -38.77
N GLY A 71 -29.11 142.00 -38.45
CA GLY A 71 -28.32 143.02 -39.20
C GLY A 71 -27.67 144.06 -38.24
N GLU A 72 -26.87 145.02 -38.77
CA GLU A 72 -26.28 146.23 -38.11
C GLU A 72 -25.19 146.02 -37.00
N GLU A 73 -24.07 146.76 -36.88
CA GLU A 73 -23.35 147.71 -37.77
C GLU A 73 -21.82 147.94 -37.41
N LYS A 74 -20.96 148.16 -38.43
CA LYS A 74 -19.68 148.97 -38.52
C LYS A 74 -18.32 148.68 -37.81
N CYS A 75 -17.26 148.67 -38.66
CA CYS A 75 -15.90 149.31 -38.58
C CYS A 75 -14.65 148.67 -37.90
N GLY A 76 -13.48 148.82 -38.55
CA GLY A 76 -12.10 148.71 -37.98
C GLY A 76 -11.07 147.95 -38.85
N ALA A 77 -9.81 148.42 -38.98
CA ALA A 77 -8.80 147.80 -39.88
C ALA A 77 -7.31 147.98 -39.50
N GLU A 78 -6.85 147.45 -38.35
CA GLU A 78 -5.41 147.39 -37.97
C GLU A 78 -4.90 145.96 -37.69
N ALA A 79 -5.75 144.93 -37.80
CA ALA A 79 -5.49 143.60 -37.22
C ALA A 79 -4.48 142.70 -37.96
N GLU A 80 -4.19 142.97 -39.24
CA GLU A 80 -3.65 141.95 -40.15
C GLU A 80 -2.18 141.57 -39.92
N LYS A 81 -1.35 142.47 -39.37
CA LYS A 81 0.09 142.21 -39.22
C LYS A 81 0.46 141.35 -38.00
N ALA A 82 -0.34 141.37 -36.94
CA ALA A 82 -0.05 140.62 -35.71
C ALA A 82 -0.25 139.10 -35.86
N ALA A 83 -1.17 138.68 -36.74
CA ALA A 83 -1.62 137.29 -36.84
C ALA A 83 -0.58 136.29 -37.39
N LEU A 84 0.51 136.77 -38.02
CA LEU A 84 1.50 135.91 -38.68
C LEU A 84 2.59 135.37 -37.74
N GLU A 85 3.13 136.19 -36.84
CA GLU A 85 4.17 135.72 -35.89
C GLU A 85 3.59 134.78 -34.82
N GLU A 86 2.31 134.96 -34.46
CA GLU A 86 1.60 134.09 -33.52
C GLU A 86 1.39 132.67 -34.11
N ALA A 87 1.15 132.56 -35.42
CA ALA A 87 0.89 131.30 -36.10
C ALA A 87 2.11 130.35 -36.13
N GLU A 88 3.33 130.85 -36.39
CA GLU A 88 4.54 130.00 -36.41
C GLU A 88 4.88 129.45 -35.02
N LYS A 89 4.68 130.25 -33.96
CA LYS A 89 4.89 129.81 -32.58
C LYS A 89 3.92 128.67 -32.21
N LEU A 90 2.64 128.83 -32.54
CA LEU A 90 1.62 127.81 -32.27
C LEU A 90 1.91 126.49 -33.02
N ALA A 91 2.43 126.55 -34.25
CA ALA A 91 2.82 125.36 -35.01
C ALA A 91 3.97 124.58 -34.36
N ALA A 92 4.96 125.27 -33.79
CA ALA A 92 6.06 124.63 -33.07
C ALA A 92 5.60 123.98 -31.75
N GLU A 93 4.73 124.66 -30.99
CA GLU A 93 4.16 124.13 -29.74
C GLU A 93 3.24 122.93 -30.00
N ALA A 94 2.48 122.94 -31.10
CA ALA A 94 1.64 121.81 -31.51
C ALA A 94 2.46 120.54 -31.81
N LYS A 95 3.57 120.65 -32.57
CA LYS A 95 4.42 119.50 -32.90
C LYS A 95 5.10 118.89 -31.67
N ALA A 96 5.53 119.73 -30.72
CA ALA A 96 6.09 119.25 -29.45
C ALA A 96 5.03 118.52 -28.59
N ALA A 97 3.77 118.96 -28.63
CA ALA A 97 2.67 118.27 -27.97
C ALA A 97 2.33 116.92 -28.63
N GLU A 98 2.39 116.82 -29.96
CA GLU A 98 2.17 115.58 -30.71
C GLU A 98 3.24 114.51 -30.39
N GLU A 99 4.52 114.88 -30.42
CA GLU A 99 5.63 113.98 -30.06
C GLU A 99 5.56 113.52 -28.60
N ALA A 100 5.18 114.41 -27.68
CA ALA A 100 4.95 114.05 -26.28
C ALA A 100 3.75 113.11 -26.09
N ALA A 101 2.66 113.32 -26.83
CA ALA A 101 1.48 112.45 -26.79
C ALA A 101 1.78 111.05 -27.36
N GLN A 102 2.59 110.94 -28.41
CA GLN A 102 3.03 109.65 -28.94
C GLN A 102 3.91 108.90 -27.92
N ALA A 103 4.88 109.57 -27.28
CA ALA A 103 5.73 108.95 -26.27
C ALA A 103 4.95 108.49 -25.01
N GLU A 104 3.94 109.26 -24.61
CA GLU A 104 2.99 108.89 -23.54
C GLU A 104 2.19 107.63 -23.92
N ALA A 105 1.66 107.57 -25.15
CA ALA A 105 0.91 106.42 -25.65
C ALA A 105 1.78 105.15 -25.80
N GLU A 106 3.02 105.28 -26.30
CA GLU A 106 3.96 104.15 -26.39
C GLU A 106 4.34 103.60 -25.01
N ARG A 107 4.51 104.47 -24.00
CA ARG A 107 4.73 104.03 -22.60
C ARG A 107 3.52 103.25 -22.07
N GLN A 108 2.31 103.78 -22.26
CA GLN A 108 1.08 103.12 -21.81
C GLN A 108 0.85 101.76 -22.50
N ALA A 109 1.17 101.66 -23.80
CA ALA A 109 1.11 100.41 -24.55
C ALA A 109 2.12 99.36 -24.05
N ALA A 110 3.35 99.78 -23.72
CA ALA A 110 4.37 98.90 -23.14
C ALA A 110 3.99 98.41 -21.73
N GLU A 111 3.42 99.29 -20.90
CA GLU A 111 2.95 98.98 -19.55
C GLU A 111 1.78 97.97 -19.59
N ALA A 112 0.79 98.20 -20.46
CA ALA A 112 -0.31 97.27 -20.68
C ALA A 112 0.14 95.90 -21.21
N ALA A 113 1.13 95.86 -22.11
CA ALA A 113 1.70 94.61 -22.61
C ALA A 113 2.44 93.82 -21.51
N ALA A 114 3.19 94.52 -20.65
CA ALA A 114 3.87 93.90 -19.51
C ALA A 114 2.87 93.34 -18.48
N GLN A 115 1.78 94.07 -18.19
CA GLN A 115 0.70 93.58 -17.32
C GLN A 115 0.04 92.32 -17.91
N ALA A 116 -0.30 92.32 -19.21
CA ALA A 116 -0.91 91.17 -19.87
C ALA A 116 0.00 89.92 -19.87
N GLU A 117 1.33 90.09 -19.97
CA GLU A 117 2.26 88.97 -19.85
C GLU A 117 2.35 88.44 -18.40
N ALA A 118 2.32 89.33 -17.40
CA ALA A 118 2.28 88.95 -15.98
C ALA A 118 0.99 88.18 -15.61
N GLU A 119 -0.18 88.67 -16.03
CA GLU A 119 -1.46 87.99 -15.82
C GLU A 119 -1.48 86.60 -16.49
N LYS A 120 -0.95 86.49 -17.72
CA LYS A 120 -0.83 85.21 -18.43
C LYS A 120 0.08 84.21 -17.72
N LYS A 121 1.17 84.66 -17.09
CA LYS A 121 2.05 83.81 -16.26
C LYS A 121 1.34 83.35 -14.99
N ALA A 122 0.69 84.27 -14.27
CA ALA A 122 -0.07 83.94 -13.07
C ALA A 122 -1.19 82.92 -13.34
N ALA A 123 -1.93 83.07 -14.45
CA ALA A 123 -2.96 82.12 -14.86
C ALA A 123 -2.38 80.72 -15.18
N ALA A 124 -1.20 80.65 -15.82
CA ALA A 124 -0.53 79.39 -16.12
C ALA A 124 -0.03 78.67 -14.86
N GLU A 125 0.48 79.40 -13.86
CA GLU A 125 0.89 78.83 -12.58
C GLU A 125 -0.31 78.36 -11.74
N ALA A 126 -1.41 79.13 -11.72
CA ALA A 126 -2.65 78.71 -11.06
C ALA A 126 -3.23 77.41 -11.68
N ALA A 127 -3.27 77.32 -13.01
CA ALA A 127 -3.71 76.11 -13.71
C ALA A 127 -2.82 74.89 -13.41
N LYS A 128 -1.51 75.09 -13.31
CA LYS A 128 -0.54 74.05 -12.92
C LYS A 128 -0.73 73.58 -11.47
N ALA A 129 -0.99 74.49 -10.54
CA ALA A 129 -1.26 74.18 -9.14
C ALA A 129 -2.55 73.37 -8.99
N GLU A 130 -3.63 73.75 -9.68
CA GLU A 130 -4.91 73.02 -9.66
C GLU A 130 -4.80 71.62 -10.28
N ALA A 131 -4.07 71.48 -11.39
CA ALA A 131 -3.78 70.17 -11.98
C ALA A 131 -3.00 69.25 -11.01
N GLN A 132 -2.04 69.80 -10.25
CA GLN A 132 -1.33 69.07 -9.21
C GLN A 132 -2.23 68.69 -8.02
N ARG A 133 -3.16 69.57 -7.62
CA ARG A 133 -4.16 69.30 -6.57
C ARG A 133 -5.06 68.13 -6.96
N ILE A 134 -5.60 68.14 -8.18
CA ILE A 134 -6.47 67.07 -8.72
C ILE A 134 -5.70 65.74 -8.81
N ALA A 135 -4.45 65.75 -9.27
CA ALA A 135 -3.61 64.55 -9.34
C ALA A 135 -3.32 63.94 -7.95
N ALA A 136 -3.04 64.79 -6.95
CA ALA A 136 -2.83 64.35 -5.58
C ALA A 136 -4.12 63.76 -4.95
N GLU A 137 -5.28 64.39 -5.21
CA GLU A 137 -6.58 63.90 -4.75
C GLU A 137 -6.94 62.53 -5.36
N ALA A 138 -6.68 62.34 -6.65
CA ALA A 138 -6.86 61.07 -7.34
C ALA A 138 -5.92 59.97 -6.81
N ALA A 139 -4.65 60.29 -6.55
CA ALA A 139 -3.69 59.36 -5.96
C ALA A 139 -4.08 58.95 -4.52
N ALA A 140 -4.58 59.89 -3.71
CA ALA A 140 -5.10 59.61 -2.37
C ALA A 140 -6.33 58.68 -2.42
N LYS A 141 -7.30 58.96 -3.32
CA LYS A 141 -8.48 58.12 -3.54
C LYS A 141 -8.11 56.69 -3.97
N LYS A 142 -7.15 56.53 -4.90
CA LYS A 142 -6.65 55.22 -5.31
C LYS A 142 -6.02 54.45 -4.14
N LYS A 143 -5.13 55.08 -3.38
CA LYS A 143 -4.45 54.44 -2.23
C LYS A 143 -5.42 54.06 -1.10
N ALA A 144 -6.51 54.81 -0.93
CA ALA A 144 -7.59 54.46 0.00
C ALA A 144 -8.37 53.22 -0.47
N ALA A 145 -8.70 53.13 -1.76
CA ALA A 145 -9.39 51.97 -2.34
C ALA A 145 -8.53 50.70 -2.28
N GLU A 146 -7.24 50.78 -2.60
CA GLU A 146 -6.30 49.66 -2.48
C GLU A 146 -6.22 49.13 -1.04
N LYS A 147 -6.15 50.02 -0.04
CA LYS A 147 -6.15 49.63 1.38
C LYS A 147 -7.48 49.02 1.83
N ALA A 148 -8.61 49.50 1.31
CA ALA A 148 -9.93 48.93 1.62
C ALA A 148 -10.07 47.50 1.07
N ALA A 149 -9.68 47.29 -0.19
CA ALA A 149 -9.70 45.97 -0.82
C ALA A 149 -8.78 44.95 -0.12
N GLN A 150 -7.60 45.39 0.35
CA GLN A 150 -6.72 44.53 1.16
C GLN A 150 -7.38 44.12 2.48
N ALA A 151 -7.98 45.06 3.22
CA ALA A 151 -8.64 44.76 4.49
C ALA A 151 -9.86 43.84 4.33
N GLU A 152 -10.60 43.96 3.21
CA GLU A 152 -11.70 43.06 2.88
C GLU A 152 -11.21 41.64 2.54
N ALA A 153 -10.11 41.51 1.78
CA ALA A 153 -9.49 40.23 1.48
C ALA A 153 -8.92 39.53 2.73
N GLU A 154 -8.27 40.28 3.63
CA GLU A 154 -7.77 39.78 4.91
C GLU A 154 -8.92 39.28 5.81
N LYS A 155 -10.04 40.02 5.87
CA LYS A 155 -11.25 39.59 6.57
C LYS A 155 -11.81 38.29 5.99
N LEU A 156 -11.97 38.20 4.66
CA LEU A 156 -12.54 37.04 3.99
C LEU A 156 -11.66 35.78 4.16
N ALA A 157 -10.33 35.95 4.20
CA ALA A 157 -9.39 34.88 4.50
C ALA A 157 -9.55 34.36 5.93
N ALA A 158 -9.63 35.26 6.93
CA ALA A 158 -9.83 34.89 8.34
C ALA A 158 -11.18 34.20 8.56
N GLU A 159 -12.26 34.67 7.92
CA GLU A 159 -13.58 34.05 7.95
C GLU A 159 -13.57 32.65 7.31
N THR A 160 -12.86 32.48 6.19
CA THR A 160 -12.66 31.18 5.53
C THR A 160 -11.89 30.19 6.43
N GLU A 161 -10.88 30.65 7.16
CA GLU A 161 -10.09 29.80 8.06
C GLU A 161 -10.86 29.42 9.33
N ALA A 162 -11.62 30.36 9.90
CA ALA A 162 -12.55 30.08 11.01
C ALA A 162 -13.60 29.03 10.61
N ASN A 163 -14.21 29.17 9.42
CA ASN A 163 -15.18 28.21 8.90
C ASN A 163 -14.57 26.81 8.65
N LYS A 164 -13.33 26.74 8.14
CA LYS A 164 -12.60 25.46 8.01
C LYS A 164 -12.34 24.80 9.36
N LYS A 165 -11.95 25.58 10.38
CA LYS A 165 -11.71 25.08 11.74
C LYS A 165 -13.02 24.54 12.36
N ALA A 166 -14.11 25.31 12.29
CA ALA A 166 -15.41 24.87 12.80
C ALA A 166 -15.92 23.59 12.11
N ALA A 167 -15.72 23.46 10.80
CA ALA A 167 -16.05 22.24 10.05
C ALA A 167 -15.21 21.02 10.50
N ALA A 168 -13.91 21.22 10.79
CA ALA A 168 -13.04 20.16 11.29
C ALA A 168 -13.42 19.72 12.72
N GLU A 169 -13.72 20.67 13.61
CA GLU A 169 -14.17 20.40 14.98
C GLU A 169 -15.55 19.67 14.99
N ALA A 170 -16.48 20.06 14.10
CA ALA A 170 -17.74 19.37 13.91
C ALA A 170 -17.57 17.93 13.39
N ALA A 171 -16.71 17.72 12.38
CA ALA A 171 -16.42 16.40 11.84
C ALA A 171 -15.72 15.48 12.84
N GLN A 172 -14.84 16.02 13.70
CA GLN A 172 -14.26 15.27 14.81
C GLN A 172 -15.34 14.86 15.83
N ALA A 173 -16.22 15.78 16.24
CA ALA A 173 -17.28 15.48 17.19
C ALA A 173 -18.33 14.47 16.65
N GLU A 174 -18.54 14.43 15.33
CA GLU A 174 -19.35 13.39 14.68
C GLU A 174 -18.63 12.03 14.64
N ALA A 175 -17.34 12.02 14.29
CA ALA A 175 -16.51 10.81 14.30
C ALA A 175 -16.38 10.19 15.70
N GLU A 176 -16.22 11.01 16.75
CA GLU A 176 -16.19 10.56 18.14
C GLU A 176 -17.54 9.95 18.57
N LYS A 177 -18.67 10.59 18.23
CA LYS A 177 -20.00 10.01 18.47
C LYS A 177 -20.19 8.68 17.75
N LEU A 178 -19.76 8.57 16.50
CA LEU A 178 -19.86 7.34 15.72
C LEU A 178 -18.95 6.22 16.28
N ALA A 179 -17.77 6.59 16.81
CA ALA A 179 -16.89 5.66 17.51
C ALA A 179 -17.51 5.15 18.81
N THR A 180 -18.05 6.03 19.66
CA THR A 180 -18.74 5.64 20.91
C THR A 180 -19.98 4.79 20.63
N ALA A 181 -20.74 5.10 19.57
CA ALA A 181 -21.89 4.28 19.15
C ALA A 181 -21.44 2.86 18.73
N LYS A 182 -20.37 2.74 17.94
CA LYS A 182 -19.80 1.44 17.55
C LYS A 182 -19.17 0.68 18.71
N GLU A 183 -18.59 1.37 19.69
CA GLU A 183 -18.07 0.73 20.90
C GLU A 183 -19.20 0.14 21.76
N ALA A 184 -20.31 0.87 21.89
CA ALA A 184 -21.52 0.37 22.53
C ALA A 184 -22.17 -0.80 21.76
N GLU A 185 -22.21 -0.73 20.43
CA GLU A 185 -22.72 -1.80 19.55
C GLU A 185 -21.84 -3.06 19.63
N MET A 186 -20.51 -2.92 19.54
CA MET A 186 -19.57 -4.03 19.72
C MET A 186 -19.67 -4.66 21.10
N LYS A 187 -19.83 -3.84 22.16
CA LYS A 187 -20.02 -4.36 23.52
C LYS A 187 -21.34 -5.11 23.66
N ALA A 188 -22.44 -4.58 23.13
CA ALA A 188 -23.73 -5.29 23.13
C ALA A 188 -23.66 -6.61 22.34
N ALA A 189 -22.90 -6.65 21.24
CA ALA A 189 -22.62 -7.86 20.49
C ALA A 189 -21.70 -8.84 21.24
N GLU A 190 -20.72 -8.36 22.00
CA GLU A 190 -19.85 -9.19 22.85
C GLU A 190 -20.63 -9.80 24.03
N ASP A 191 -21.44 -9.00 24.73
CA ASP A 191 -22.31 -9.46 25.82
C ASP A 191 -23.36 -10.47 25.31
N ALA A 192 -23.95 -10.24 24.12
CA ALA A 192 -24.88 -11.18 23.48
C ALA A 192 -24.19 -12.48 23.02
N ALA A 193 -23.02 -12.38 22.38
CA ALA A 193 -22.24 -13.55 21.96
C ALA A 193 -21.70 -14.34 23.16
N LYS A 194 -21.42 -13.67 24.29
CA LYS A 194 -21.09 -14.32 25.56
C LYS A 194 -22.29 -15.11 26.11
N ALA A 195 -23.48 -14.50 26.17
CA ALA A 195 -24.69 -15.19 26.62
C ALA A 195 -25.06 -16.38 25.72
N GLU A 196 -24.90 -16.26 24.40
CA GLU A 196 -25.08 -17.38 23.48
C GLU A 196 -23.99 -18.45 23.63
N ALA A 197 -22.73 -18.07 23.86
CA ALA A 197 -21.65 -19.01 24.14
C ALA A 197 -21.84 -19.74 25.49
N GLU A 198 -22.37 -19.07 26.52
CA GLU A 198 -22.72 -19.69 27.80
C GLU A 198 -23.87 -20.69 27.63
N ARG A 199 -24.95 -20.32 26.92
CA ARG A 199 -26.04 -21.25 26.56
C ARG A 199 -25.55 -22.46 25.74
N LEU A 200 -24.70 -22.23 24.74
CA LEU A 200 -24.12 -23.30 23.92
C LEU A 200 -23.11 -24.14 24.69
N ALA A 201 -22.43 -23.59 25.70
CA ALA A 201 -21.57 -24.36 26.60
C ALA A 201 -22.39 -25.23 27.57
N GLU A 202 -23.53 -24.77 28.08
CA GLU A 202 -24.45 -25.59 28.85
C GLU A 202 -25.06 -26.72 28.00
N GLU A 203 -25.50 -26.41 26.77
CA GLU A 203 -26.01 -27.40 25.83
C GLU A 203 -24.92 -28.41 25.40
N ALA A 204 -23.71 -27.94 25.11
CA ALA A 204 -22.57 -28.78 24.80
C ALA A 204 -22.09 -29.61 26.02
N ALA A 205 -22.19 -29.10 27.24
CA ALA A 205 -21.87 -29.86 28.46
C ALA A 205 -22.92 -30.95 28.72
N ALA A 206 -24.21 -30.64 28.58
CA ALA A 206 -25.28 -31.63 28.67
C ALA A 206 -25.16 -32.71 27.58
N LYS A 207 -24.83 -32.30 26.34
CA LYS A 207 -24.56 -33.20 25.21
C LYS A 207 -23.29 -34.02 25.44
N ALA A 208 -22.22 -33.43 25.95
CA ALA A 208 -20.98 -34.12 26.28
C ALA A 208 -21.13 -35.07 27.47
N GLU A 209 -22.01 -34.80 28.44
CA GLU A 209 -22.34 -35.73 29.52
C GLU A 209 -23.21 -36.89 29.00
N ALA A 210 -24.14 -36.62 28.08
CA ALA A 210 -24.93 -37.66 27.40
C ALA A 210 -24.05 -38.52 26.47
N GLU A 211 -23.17 -37.91 25.68
CA GLU A 211 -22.19 -38.59 24.82
C GLU A 211 -21.13 -39.31 25.66
N LYS A 212 -20.72 -38.78 26.82
CA LYS A 212 -19.86 -39.50 27.77
C LYS A 212 -20.58 -40.71 28.36
N LYS A 213 -21.84 -40.61 28.78
CA LYS A 213 -22.61 -41.77 29.27
C LYS A 213 -22.85 -42.81 28.17
N ALA A 214 -23.10 -42.36 26.94
CA ALA A 214 -23.23 -43.21 25.77
C ALA A 214 -21.89 -43.85 25.39
N ALA A 215 -20.77 -43.12 25.48
CA ALA A 215 -19.42 -43.61 25.23
C ALA A 215 -18.89 -44.50 26.36
N GLU A 216 -19.29 -44.29 27.61
CA GLU A 216 -19.01 -45.20 28.73
C GLU A 216 -19.82 -46.50 28.57
N ALA A 217 -21.11 -46.42 28.17
CA ALA A 217 -21.91 -47.59 27.85
C ALA A 217 -21.36 -48.34 26.62
N ALA A 218 -21.01 -47.62 25.55
CA ALA A 218 -20.43 -48.18 24.34
C ALA A 218 -19.02 -48.72 24.58
N ALA A 219 -18.16 -48.05 25.35
CA ALA A 219 -16.84 -48.55 25.72
C ALA A 219 -16.93 -49.73 26.70
N LYS A 220 -17.99 -49.86 27.50
CA LYS A 220 -18.23 -51.03 28.36
C LYS A 220 -18.76 -52.23 27.56
N ALA A 221 -19.58 -51.98 26.53
CA ALA A 221 -19.98 -53.00 25.55
C ALA A 221 -18.81 -53.41 24.64
N GLU A 222 -18.00 -52.44 24.20
CA GLU A 222 -16.82 -52.64 23.35
C GLU A 222 -15.68 -53.28 24.14
N ALA A 223 -15.47 -52.94 25.41
CA ALA A 223 -14.55 -53.66 26.29
C ALA A 223 -15.02 -55.10 26.54
N ALA A 224 -16.32 -55.37 26.62
CA ALA A 224 -16.83 -56.74 26.66
C ALA A 224 -16.61 -57.48 25.32
N ARG A 225 -16.75 -56.79 24.18
CA ARG A 225 -16.48 -57.34 22.84
C ARG A 225 -14.99 -57.61 22.62
N LEU A 226 -14.12 -56.69 23.01
CA LEU A 226 -12.65 -56.80 22.94
C LEU A 226 -12.11 -57.79 23.96
N ALA A 227 -12.66 -57.89 25.17
CA ALA A 227 -12.30 -58.96 26.11
C ALA A 227 -12.61 -60.37 25.57
N ALA A 228 -13.59 -60.49 24.66
CA ALA A 228 -13.88 -61.73 23.94
C ALA A 228 -13.07 -61.90 22.63
N GLN A 229 -12.49 -60.84 22.06
CA GLN A 229 -11.88 -60.85 20.71
C GLN A 229 -10.52 -60.12 20.56
N ALA A 230 -9.79 -59.82 21.64
CA ALA A 230 -8.41 -59.37 21.56
C ALA A 230 -7.59 -59.74 22.81
N LYS A 231 -6.49 -60.47 22.61
CA LYS A 231 -5.32 -60.31 23.49
C LYS A 231 -4.59 -59.05 23.04
N PRO A 232 -4.46 -58.00 23.87
CA PRO A 232 -3.64 -56.86 23.49
C PRO A 232 -2.18 -57.30 23.47
N LYS A 233 -1.63 -57.50 22.27
CA LYS A 233 -0.19 -57.41 22.07
C LYS A 233 0.18 -55.93 22.22
N GLN A 234 0.76 -55.58 23.36
CA GLN A 234 1.82 -54.56 23.32
C GLN A 234 2.96 -55.19 22.51
N GLU A 235 3.09 -54.82 21.24
CA GLU A 235 4.28 -55.18 20.48
C GLU A 235 5.42 -54.27 20.96
N GLU A 236 6.38 -54.85 21.71
CA GLU A 236 7.69 -54.24 21.88
C GLU A 236 8.32 -54.10 20.49
N TYR A 237 8.15 -52.94 19.85
CA TYR A 237 8.81 -52.59 18.59
C TYR A 237 10.30 -52.32 18.82
N LYS A 238 11.03 -53.39 19.13
CA LYS A 238 12.49 -53.44 19.14
C LYS A 238 13.00 -53.03 17.76
N MET A 239 13.98 -52.13 17.73
CA MET A 239 14.65 -51.62 16.52
C MET A 239 15.01 -52.76 15.57
N ASN A 240 14.18 -52.97 14.53
CA ASN A 240 14.28 -54.14 13.66
C ASN A 240 15.27 -53.91 12.50
N SER A 241 16.44 -53.35 12.84
CA SER A 241 17.50 -52.91 11.93
C SER A 241 18.20 -54.05 11.19
N SER A 242 17.93 -55.31 11.56
CA SER A 242 18.45 -56.53 10.92
C SER A 242 17.57 -57.08 9.78
N SER A 243 16.30 -56.64 9.68
CA SER A 243 15.33 -57.23 8.74
C SER A 243 15.26 -56.56 7.36
N GLY A 244 15.79 -55.34 7.22
CA GLY A 244 15.67 -54.53 6.01
C GLY A 244 14.27 -54.01 5.67
N ALA A 245 13.22 -54.41 6.41
CA ALA A 245 11.81 -54.08 6.10
C ALA A 245 11.48 -52.58 6.17
N LYS A 246 12.30 -51.79 6.86
CA LYS A 246 12.18 -50.33 6.99
C LYS A 246 13.30 -49.59 6.24
N THR A 247 13.03 -48.35 5.84
CA THR A 247 14.07 -47.38 5.46
C THR A 247 14.85 -46.95 6.71
N PRO A 248 16.04 -46.32 6.60
CA PRO A 248 16.82 -45.93 7.76
C PRO A 248 16.12 -44.92 8.69
N VAL A 249 15.10 -44.21 8.18
CA VAL A 249 14.31 -43.22 8.93
C VAL A 249 12.98 -43.76 9.47
N GLY A 250 12.63 -45.04 9.21
CA GLY A 250 11.44 -45.69 9.78
C GLY A 250 10.27 -45.94 8.81
N ALA A 251 10.34 -45.44 7.58
CA ALA A 251 9.33 -45.67 6.55
C ALA A 251 9.29 -47.14 6.09
N GLU A 252 8.18 -47.61 5.55
CA GLU A 252 8.10 -48.95 4.96
C GLU A 252 8.95 -49.03 3.68
N ARG A 253 9.95 -49.92 3.65
CA ARG A 253 10.81 -50.06 2.46
C ARG A 253 10.03 -50.62 1.27
N ALA A 254 9.10 -51.53 1.51
CA ALA A 254 8.23 -52.07 0.47
C ALA A 254 7.35 -50.98 -0.16
N GLY A 255 7.03 -51.18 -1.44
CA GLY A 255 5.94 -50.48 -2.11
C GLY A 255 4.57 -50.95 -1.60
N ASN A 256 3.50 -50.37 -2.13
CA ASN A 256 2.15 -50.79 -1.78
C ASN A 256 1.69 -52.03 -2.59
N ALA A 257 0.63 -52.69 -2.12
CA ALA A 257 0.11 -53.91 -2.76
C ALA A 257 -0.45 -53.67 -4.19
N ALA A 258 -0.82 -52.44 -4.52
CA ALA A 258 -1.29 -52.05 -5.85
C ALA A 258 -0.15 -51.76 -6.85
N GLY A 259 1.10 -51.65 -6.39
CA GLY A 259 2.25 -51.28 -7.22
C GLY A 259 2.27 -49.82 -7.67
N THR A 260 1.35 -48.97 -7.18
CA THR A 260 1.28 -47.53 -7.51
C THR A 260 2.27 -46.69 -6.70
N ILE A 261 2.72 -47.20 -5.54
CA ILE A 261 3.83 -46.67 -4.74
C ILE A 261 5.00 -47.66 -4.81
N PRO A 262 6.19 -47.29 -5.32
CA PRO A 262 7.31 -48.21 -5.47
C PRO A 262 7.99 -48.55 -4.13
N ALA A 263 8.84 -49.58 -4.15
CA ALA A 263 9.78 -49.82 -3.06
C ALA A 263 10.86 -48.72 -2.98
N TRP A 264 11.31 -48.39 -1.78
CA TRP A 264 12.36 -47.39 -1.56
C TRP A 264 13.74 -47.98 -1.86
N THR A 265 14.42 -47.40 -2.86
CA THR A 265 15.72 -47.85 -3.37
C THR A 265 16.89 -46.95 -2.95
N GLY A 266 16.66 -45.95 -2.09
CA GLY A 266 17.68 -44.99 -1.61
C GLY A 266 17.32 -43.52 -1.80
N GLY A 267 16.24 -43.22 -2.54
CA GLY A 267 15.93 -41.87 -3.02
C GLY A 267 16.93 -41.40 -4.09
N ILE A 268 17.04 -40.09 -4.28
CA ILE A 268 18.03 -39.51 -5.21
C ILE A 268 19.34 -39.29 -4.44
N THR A 269 20.39 -40.05 -4.76
CA THR A 269 21.68 -40.00 -4.06
C THR A 269 22.81 -39.36 -4.87
N GLN A 270 22.54 -38.96 -6.11
CA GLN A 270 23.47 -38.30 -7.03
C GLN A 270 22.72 -37.26 -7.88
N PRO A 271 23.35 -36.13 -8.25
CA PRO A 271 22.77 -35.16 -9.17
C PRO A 271 22.63 -35.73 -10.60
N PRO A 272 21.71 -35.19 -11.43
CA PRO A 272 21.72 -35.40 -12.87
C PRO A 272 23.09 -35.02 -13.48
N SER A 273 23.57 -35.76 -14.47
CA SER A 273 24.91 -35.53 -15.07
C SER A 273 25.08 -34.19 -15.79
N SER A 274 24.00 -33.44 -15.97
CA SER A 274 23.94 -32.10 -16.58
C SER A 274 23.90 -30.95 -15.54
N TYR A 275 23.80 -31.25 -14.25
CA TYR A 275 23.80 -30.26 -13.16
C TYR A 275 25.23 -29.89 -12.73
N LYS A 276 25.42 -28.64 -12.31
CA LYS A 276 26.63 -28.13 -11.65
C LYS A 276 26.24 -27.44 -10.34
N PRO A 277 27.10 -27.48 -9.29
CA PRO A 277 26.85 -26.75 -8.05
C PRO A 277 26.61 -25.25 -8.32
N GLY A 278 25.44 -24.76 -7.91
CA GLY A 278 25.00 -23.38 -8.14
C GLY A 278 24.00 -23.21 -9.30
N ASP A 279 23.73 -24.25 -10.09
CA ASP A 279 22.57 -24.28 -11.00
C ASP A 279 21.26 -24.44 -10.20
N HIS A 280 20.12 -24.03 -10.78
CA HIS A 280 18.79 -24.45 -10.31
C HIS A 280 18.59 -25.97 -10.51
N HIS A 281 17.82 -26.62 -9.64
CA HIS A 281 17.74 -28.09 -9.66
C HIS A 281 16.93 -28.58 -10.85
N GLN A 282 17.62 -29.20 -11.80
CA GLN A 282 17.06 -29.75 -13.03
C GLN A 282 16.16 -30.95 -12.71
N ASP A 283 14.93 -30.97 -13.25
CA ASP A 283 13.96 -32.02 -12.98
C ASP A 283 14.46 -33.42 -13.43
N PRO A 284 14.78 -34.33 -12.50
CA PRO A 284 15.24 -35.70 -12.83
C PRO A 284 14.12 -36.55 -13.46
N PHE A 285 12.89 -36.07 -13.40
CA PHE A 285 11.66 -36.74 -13.82
C PHE A 285 10.93 -35.98 -14.93
N ALA A 286 11.60 -35.09 -15.67
CA ALA A 286 11.01 -34.28 -16.76
C ALA A 286 10.36 -35.11 -17.89
N GLY A 287 10.72 -36.40 -18.02
CA GLY A 287 10.11 -37.34 -18.95
C GLY A 287 8.86 -38.06 -18.42
N ASP A 288 8.49 -37.86 -17.16
CA ASP A 288 7.27 -38.43 -16.56
C ASP A 288 6.03 -37.77 -17.15
N LYS A 289 5.03 -38.59 -17.47
CA LYS A 289 3.75 -38.12 -17.99
C LYS A 289 2.74 -37.99 -16.87
N VAL A 290 1.82 -37.03 -17.01
CA VAL A 290 0.57 -37.00 -16.25
C VAL A 290 -0.16 -38.32 -16.53
N LEU A 291 -0.52 -39.05 -15.47
CA LEU A 291 -1.32 -40.27 -15.55
C LEU A 291 -2.80 -39.94 -15.71
N PHE A 292 -3.26 -38.95 -14.94
CA PHE A 292 -4.58 -38.35 -14.99
C PHE A 292 -4.54 -37.00 -14.24
N THR A 293 -5.58 -36.20 -14.41
CA THR A 293 -5.77 -34.94 -13.69
C THR A 293 -7.01 -35.06 -12.81
N ILE A 294 -6.89 -34.62 -11.55
CA ILE A 294 -8.04 -34.45 -10.65
C ILE A 294 -8.51 -33.00 -10.75
N ASP A 295 -9.81 -32.79 -10.91
CA ASP A 295 -10.47 -31.48 -10.96
C ASP A 295 -11.86 -31.52 -10.31
N SER A 296 -12.59 -30.39 -10.36
CA SER A 296 -13.92 -30.26 -9.74
C SER A 296 -14.98 -31.22 -10.26
N SER A 297 -14.79 -31.83 -11.43
CA SER A 297 -15.71 -32.82 -12.01
C SER A 297 -15.51 -34.23 -11.45
N ASN A 298 -14.31 -34.58 -10.99
CA ASN A 298 -13.93 -35.96 -10.63
C ASN A 298 -13.27 -36.12 -9.25
N TYR A 299 -12.99 -35.06 -8.48
CA TYR A 299 -12.34 -35.16 -7.16
C TYR A 299 -13.03 -36.10 -6.16
N LYS A 300 -14.33 -36.36 -6.36
CA LYS A 300 -15.13 -37.29 -5.55
C LYS A 300 -14.76 -38.75 -5.78
N ASP A 301 -14.31 -39.12 -6.98
CA ASP A 301 -13.82 -40.47 -7.29
C ASP A 301 -12.48 -40.78 -6.59
N TYR A 302 -11.77 -39.73 -6.15
CA TYR A 302 -10.50 -39.79 -5.44
C TYR A 302 -10.60 -39.32 -3.98
N GLU A 303 -11.81 -39.20 -3.43
CA GLU A 303 -12.02 -38.43 -2.19
C GLU A 303 -11.36 -39.02 -0.93
N ASP A 304 -10.99 -40.30 -1.00
CA ASP A 304 -10.23 -41.02 0.03
C ASP A 304 -8.74 -40.67 0.00
N ASN A 305 -8.18 -40.26 -1.13
CA ASN A 305 -6.76 -39.91 -1.28
C ASN A 305 -6.48 -38.41 -1.12
N LEU A 306 -7.48 -37.62 -0.71
CA LEU A 306 -7.43 -36.15 -0.63
C LEU A 306 -7.71 -35.63 0.80
N SER A 307 -7.05 -34.55 1.20
CA SER A 307 -7.32 -33.85 2.47
C SER A 307 -8.63 -33.07 2.41
N VAL A 308 -9.12 -32.59 3.56
CA VAL A 308 -10.32 -31.74 3.61
C VAL A 308 -10.06 -30.41 2.90
N GLY A 309 -8.85 -29.86 3.03
CA GLY A 309 -8.40 -28.66 2.33
C GLY A 309 -8.27 -28.84 0.83
N GLN A 310 -7.74 -29.97 0.35
CA GLN A 310 -7.70 -30.26 -1.09
C GLN A 310 -9.10 -30.33 -1.69
N LYS A 311 -10.06 -30.98 -1.02
CA LYS A 311 -11.48 -31.00 -1.44
C LYS A 311 -12.10 -29.60 -1.43
N ALA A 312 -11.83 -28.80 -0.40
CA ALA A 312 -12.28 -27.40 -0.34
C ALA A 312 -11.66 -26.50 -1.43
N MET A 313 -10.45 -26.81 -1.93
CA MET A 313 -9.84 -26.08 -3.05
C MET A 313 -10.53 -26.37 -4.38
N PHE A 314 -10.90 -27.63 -4.66
CA PHE A 314 -11.73 -27.97 -5.82
C PHE A 314 -13.11 -27.32 -5.77
N GLU A 315 -13.73 -27.29 -4.59
CA GLU A 315 -15.04 -26.66 -4.37
C GLU A 315 -15.00 -25.13 -4.48
N LYS A 316 -13.89 -24.50 -4.10
CA LYS A 316 -13.72 -23.03 -4.16
C LYS A 316 -13.27 -22.52 -5.53
N TYR A 317 -12.46 -23.28 -6.26
CA TYR A 317 -11.85 -22.85 -7.52
C TYR A 317 -12.13 -23.84 -8.67
N PRO A 318 -13.41 -24.17 -8.95
CA PRO A 318 -13.77 -25.31 -9.78
C PRO A 318 -13.35 -25.19 -11.26
N GLU A 319 -13.09 -23.97 -11.74
CA GLU A 319 -12.67 -23.69 -13.13
C GLU A 319 -11.15 -23.66 -13.31
N THR A 320 -10.36 -23.54 -12.23
CA THR A 320 -8.92 -23.22 -12.30
C THR A 320 -8.01 -24.15 -11.48
N TYR A 321 -8.49 -24.70 -10.36
CA TYR A 321 -7.68 -25.61 -9.52
C TYR A 321 -7.81 -27.05 -10.00
N LYS A 322 -6.65 -27.67 -10.22
CA LYS A 322 -6.50 -29.05 -10.69
C LYS A 322 -5.22 -29.66 -10.11
N MET A 323 -5.22 -30.96 -9.88
CA MET A 323 -4.04 -31.71 -9.47
C MET A 323 -3.61 -32.62 -10.63
N ASN A 324 -2.51 -32.26 -11.31
CA ASN A 324 -1.89 -33.13 -12.30
C ASN A 324 -1.14 -34.26 -11.55
N VAL A 325 -1.61 -35.50 -11.68
CA VAL A 325 -1.07 -36.66 -10.95
C VAL A 325 -0.07 -37.42 -11.82
N TYR A 326 1.10 -37.69 -11.25
CA TYR A 326 2.21 -38.38 -11.87
C TYR A 326 2.49 -39.73 -11.18
N GLN A 327 3.35 -40.56 -11.77
CA GLN A 327 3.82 -41.78 -11.11
C GLN A 327 4.58 -41.46 -9.82
N SER A 328 4.40 -42.29 -8.79
CA SER A 328 5.07 -42.11 -7.49
C SER A 328 6.58 -42.33 -7.62
N ARG A 329 7.36 -41.34 -7.17
CA ARG A 329 8.82 -41.30 -7.23
C ARG A 329 9.34 -40.96 -5.82
N ARG A 330 9.55 -41.99 -5.00
CA ARG A 330 10.08 -41.90 -3.62
C ARG A 330 11.53 -41.40 -3.63
N SER A 331 11.69 -40.09 -3.80
CA SER A 331 12.95 -39.41 -4.08
C SER A 331 13.68 -38.94 -2.82
N ALA A 332 12.99 -38.85 -1.68
CA ALA A 332 13.57 -38.44 -0.41
C ALA A 332 14.78 -39.32 -0.02
N SER A 333 15.88 -38.64 0.26
CA SER A 333 17.16 -39.21 0.66
C SER A 333 17.87 -38.23 1.60
N PHE A 334 18.82 -38.76 2.37
CA PHE A 334 19.67 -38.02 3.30
C PHE A 334 21.12 -38.55 3.21
N PRO A 335 22.14 -37.77 3.61
CA PRO A 335 23.53 -38.23 3.61
C PRO A 335 23.73 -39.41 4.57
N GLN A 336 24.68 -40.31 4.28
CA GLN A 336 24.85 -41.54 5.07
C GLN A 336 25.04 -41.28 6.57
N ARG A 337 25.81 -40.23 6.97
CA ARG A 337 25.96 -39.84 8.38
C ARG A 337 24.63 -39.58 9.09
N ILE A 338 23.64 -39.03 8.38
CA ILE A 338 22.31 -38.71 8.91
C ILE A 338 21.52 -40.01 9.13
N TYR A 339 21.64 -41.01 8.25
CA TYR A 339 21.06 -42.34 8.48
C TYR A 339 21.72 -43.07 9.65
N ASP A 340 23.05 -43.03 9.74
CA ASP A 340 23.79 -43.69 10.82
C ASP A 340 23.44 -43.07 12.18
N LYS A 341 23.45 -41.73 12.26
CA LYS A 341 23.01 -40.96 13.43
C LYS A 341 21.53 -41.19 13.77
N THR A 342 20.66 -41.36 12.78
CA THR A 342 19.26 -41.74 13.01
C THR A 342 19.17 -43.12 13.69
N VAL A 343 19.98 -44.09 13.27
CA VAL A 343 20.05 -45.43 13.89
C VAL A 343 20.74 -45.42 15.26
N GLU A 344 21.54 -44.40 15.59
CA GLU A 344 22.01 -44.12 16.96
C GLU A 344 20.89 -43.51 17.82
N ASN A 345 20.30 -42.40 17.37
CA ASN A 345 19.20 -41.68 18.04
C ASN A 345 18.04 -42.62 18.43
N GLY A 346 17.64 -43.54 17.54
CA GLY A 346 16.62 -44.56 17.81
C GLY A 346 16.95 -45.60 18.91
N LYS A 347 18.10 -45.48 19.59
CA LYS A 347 18.49 -46.27 20.77
C LYS A 347 18.60 -45.43 22.04
N THR A 348 18.83 -44.11 21.92
CA THR A 348 19.21 -43.21 23.01
C THR A 348 18.16 -42.14 23.30
N GLY A 349 17.51 -41.66 22.25
CA GLY A 349 16.67 -40.47 22.22
C GLY A 349 15.41 -40.57 23.06
N LYS A 350 15.01 -39.44 23.64
CA LYS A 350 13.85 -39.34 24.54
C LYS A 350 13.06 -38.07 24.25
N LEU A 351 11.74 -38.14 24.41
CA LEU A 351 10.93 -36.94 24.66
C LEU A 351 11.19 -36.44 26.09
N LEU A 352 11.23 -35.13 26.26
CA LEU A 352 11.25 -34.44 27.54
C LEU A 352 9.99 -33.58 27.73
N ASP A 353 9.71 -33.23 28.98
CA ASP A 353 8.75 -32.22 29.43
C ASP A 353 7.42 -32.23 28.66
N ASP A 354 6.69 -33.33 28.80
CA ASP A 354 5.38 -33.59 28.17
C ASP A 354 5.37 -33.51 26.64
N GLY A 355 6.53 -33.66 26.00
CA GLY A 355 6.72 -33.59 24.55
C GLY A 355 7.28 -32.26 24.02
N GLU A 356 7.50 -31.25 24.89
CA GLU A 356 8.05 -29.95 24.48
C GLU A 356 9.58 -29.92 24.30
N GLY A 357 10.26 -31.04 24.58
CA GLY A 357 11.70 -31.19 24.37
C GLY A 357 12.12 -32.56 23.86
N VAL A 358 13.38 -32.65 23.41
CA VAL A 358 14.09 -33.91 23.16
C VAL A 358 15.48 -33.92 23.80
N SER A 359 15.97 -35.10 24.18
CA SER A 359 17.34 -35.32 24.65
C SER A 359 17.99 -36.53 24.00
N ASP A 360 19.31 -36.65 24.18
CA ASP A 360 20.11 -37.82 23.78
C ASP A 360 20.08 -38.12 22.27
N VAL A 361 19.97 -37.05 21.46
CA VAL A 361 19.90 -37.07 20.00
C VAL A 361 20.78 -35.98 19.38
N ALA A 362 21.35 -36.26 18.20
CA ALA A 362 22.09 -35.30 17.36
C ALA A 362 22.03 -35.69 15.88
N GLU A 363 22.25 -34.73 14.98
CA GLU A 363 22.39 -34.85 13.51
C GLU A 363 21.23 -35.49 12.72
N GLY A 364 20.90 -36.75 13.02
CA GLY A 364 19.84 -37.54 12.40
C GLY A 364 18.44 -37.25 12.90
N PHE A 365 17.45 -37.98 12.39
CA PHE A 365 16.09 -37.95 12.93
C PHE A 365 16.09 -38.50 14.37
N PRO A 366 15.34 -37.90 15.30
CA PRO A 366 15.34 -38.33 16.70
C PRO A 366 14.62 -39.68 16.91
N PHE A 367 13.53 -39.95 16.17
CA PHE A 367 12.64 -41.09 16.42
C PHE A 367 12.34 -41.90 15.14
N PRO A 368 13.26 -42.77 14.66
CA PRO A 368 13.03 -43.61 13.47
C PRO A 368 11.99 -44.73 13.61
N ASN A 369 11.25 -44.75 14.71
CA ASN A 369 10.12 -45.64 14.92
C ASN A 369 9.11 -44.95 15.86
N PRO A 370 8.44 -43.88 15.38
CA PRO A 370 7.74 -42.95 16.26
C PRO A 370 6.49 -43.60 16.88
N GLN A 371 6.39 -43.56 18.20
CA GLN A 371 5.34 -44.20 19.00
C GLN A 371 4.11 -43.31 19.23
N ASN A 372 4.24 -42.00 19.00
CA ASN A 372 3.19 -41.01 19.27
C ASN A 372 3.33 -39.77 18.35
N ALA A 373 2.38 -38.84 18.49
CA ALA A 373 2.33 -37.64 17.67
C ALA A 373 3.48 -36.66 17.93
N TYR A 374 3.95 -36.53 19.17
CA TYR A 374 5.06 -35.63 19.51
C TYR A 374 6.37 -36.10 18.86
N GLU A 375 6.61 -37.42 18.79
CA GLU A 375 7.77 -37.99 18.08
C GLU A 375 7.72 -37.73 16.57
N LEU A 376 6.54 -37.85 15.93
CA LEU A 376 6.33 -37.49 14.52
C LEU A 376 6.61 -36.00 14.27
N MET A 377 6.07 -35.11 15.11
CA MET A 377 6.29 -33.66 14.99
C MET A 377 7.73 -33.25 15.31
N TRP A 378 8.43 -33.98 16.19
CA TRP A 378 9.86 -33.77 16.42
C TRP A 378 10.73 -34.25 15.26
N ASN A 379 10.41 -35.37 14.62
CA ASN A 379 11.05 -35.78 13.37
C ASN A 379 10.88 -34.71 12.29
N HIS A 380 9.72 -34.07 12.18
CA HIS A 380 9.50 -32.96 11.26
C HIS A 380 10.36 -31.71 11.59
N LYS A 381 10.38 -31.31 12.87
CA LYS A 381 11.14 -30.13 13.33
C LYS A 381 12.64 -30.32 13.13
N LEU A 382 13.16 -31.52 13.42
CA LEU A 382 14.57 -31.94 13.38
C LEU A 382 14.97 -32.72 12.12
N LYS A 383 14.15 -32.72 11.05
CA LYS A 383 14.56 -33.26 9.74
C LYS A 383 15.81 -32.53 9.26
N TYR A 384 16.73 -33.23 8.60
CA TYR A 384 17.98 -32.63 8.13
C TYR A 384 17.72 -31.56 7.06
N LYS A 385 18.39 -30.40 7.19
CA LYS A 385 18.24 -29.20 6.32
C LYS A 385 19.60 -28.61 5.90
N GLY A 386 20.67 -29.43 5.92
CA GLY A 386 22.06 -28.96 5.89
C GLY A 386 22.55 -28.42 7.24
N SER A 387 23.87 -28.27 7.43
CA SER A 387 24.44 -27.72 8.68
C SER A 387 24.31 -26.19 8.80
N GLY A 388 24.20 -25.48 7.69
CA GLY A 388 23.98 -24.05 7.64
C GLY A 388 24.07 -23.51 6.21
N GLY A 389 23.53 -22.34 5.96
CA GLY A 389 23.31 -21.88 4.59
C GLY A 389 22.72 -20.48 4.46
N VAL A 390 22.63 -20.02 3.21
CA VAL A 390 21.94 -18.79 2.82
C VAL A 390 20.89 -19.13 1.78
N ARG A 391 19.66 -18.67 1.98
CA ARG A 391 18.56 -18.83 1.01
C ARG A 391 17.82 -17.52 0.74
N TYR A 392 17.17 -17.45 -0.41
CA TYR A 392 16.11 -16.49 -0.66
C TYR A 392 14.77 -17.17 -0.40
N ASN A 393 13.94 -16.58 0.44
CA ASN A 393 12.67 -17.15 0.90
C ASN A 393 11.51 -16.22 0.52
N ASN A 394 11.54 -15.72 -0.72
CA ASN A 394 10.71 -14.60 -1.16
C ASN A 394 9.22 -14.92 -1.05
N GLN A 395 8.45 -13.86 -0.82
CA GLN A 395 7.04 -13.98 -0.44
C GLN A 395 6.13 -13.08 -1.28
N VAL A 396 4.97 -13.61 -1.67
CA VAL A 396 3.86 -12.88 -2.29
C VAL A 396 2.57 -13.19 -1.54
N ALA A 397 1.70 -12.20 -1.38
CA ALA A 397 0.38 -12.35 -0.77
C ALA A 397 -0.71 -11.73 -1.66
N PRO A 398 -1.09 -12.38 -2.78
CA PRO A 398 -1.96 -11.77 -3.78
C PRO A 398 -3.31 -11.29 -3.24
N THR A 399 -3.89 -10.30 -3.90
CA THR A 399 -5.33 -10.00 -3.81
C THR A 399 -6.13 -11.17 -4.40
N ALA A 400 -7.45 -11.19 -4.15
CA ALA A 400 -8.35 -12.13 -4.85
C ALA A 400 -8.34 -11.95 -6.38
N THR A 401 -7.88 -10.80 -6.89
CA THR A 401 -7.68 -10.50 -8.31
C THR A 401 -6.27 -10.81 -8.83
N GLY A 402 -5.42 -11.50 -8.04
CA GLY A 402 -4.07 -11.91 -8.44
C GLY A 402 -3.01 -10.80 -8.43
N GLN A 403 -3.32 -9.57 -8.00
CA GLN A 403 -2.31 -8.51 -7.87
C GLN A 403 -1.46 -8.73 -6.62
N TYR A 404 -0.14 -8.63 -6.73
CA TYR A 404 0.78 -8.82 -5.62
C TYR A 404 1.94 -7.80 -5.61
N THR A 405 2.66 -7.76 -4.50
CA THR A 405 3.98 -7.14 -4.40
C THR A 405 4.94 -8.22 -3.89
N LEU A 406 6.04 -8.44 -4.60
CA LEU A 406 7.10 -9.34 -4.15
C LEU A 406 7.83 -8.71 -2.95
N VAL A 407 7.96 -9.47 -1.87
CA VAL A 407 8.83 -9.15 -0.74
C VAL A 407 10.05 -10.05 -0.83
N ARG A 408 11.22 -9.48 -1.17
CA ARG A 408 12.48 -10.24 -1.23
C ARG A 408 13.00 -10.44 0.18
N LEU A 409 13.09 -11.70 0.61
CA LEU A 409 13.50 -12.12 1.94
C LEU A 409 14.77 -12.94 1.82
N LYS A 410 15.84 -12.48 2.47
CA LYS A 410 17.09 -13.23 2.56
C LYS A 410 17.22 -13.83 3.95
N GLU A 411 17.51 -15.12 4.00
CA GLU A 411 17.63 -15.89 5.24
C GLU A 411 19.00 -16.55 5.36
N GLU A 412 19.52 -16.61 6.59
CA GLU A 412 20.74 -17.33 6.95
C GLU A 412 20.40 -18.29 8.09
N LEU A 413 20.81 -19.55 7.93
CA LEU A 413 20.56 -20.65 8.85
C LEU A 413 21.89 -21.20 9.35
N LEU A 414 22.01 -21.48 10.64
CA LEU A 414 23.14 -22.21 11.23
C LEU A 414 22.58 -23.22 12.25
N GLY A 415 22.49 -24.49 11.86
CA GLY A 415 21.91 -25.54 12.69
C GLY A 415 22.96 -26.27 13.51
N LYS A 416 23.07 -25.95 14.81
CA LYS A 416 24.01 -26.67 15.69
C LYS A 416 23.67 -28.16 15.77
N TYR A 417 22.38 -28.51 15.68
CA TYR A 417 21.94 -29.91 15.66
C TYR A 417 22.40 -30.70 14.42
N TYR A 418 22.49 -30.07 13.24
CA TYR A 418 22.83 -30.73 11.97
C TYR A 418 24.33 -30.73 11.64
N ALA A 419 25.13 -30.00 12.43
CA ALA A 419 26.57 -29.88 12.26
C ALA A 419 27.29 -31.18 12.65
N GLU A 420 28.17 -31.63 11.77
CA GLU A 420 28.88 -32.91 11.89
C GLU A 420 29.85 -32.89 13.08
N GLY A 421 29.71 -33.86 13.99
CA GLY A 421 30.59 -33.99 15.15
C GLY A 421 30.24 -33.11 16.37
N ASN A 422 29.20 -32.28 16.30
CA ASN A 422 28.68 -31.58 17.48
C ASN A 422 28.10 -32.60 18.48
N THR A 423 28.50 -32.48 19.76
CA THR A 423 27.87 -33.23 20.85
C THR A 423 26.64 -32.50 21.38
N ILE A 424 25.86 -33.17 22.24
CA ILE A 424 24.73 -32.57 22.96
C ILE A 424 25.16 -31.31 23.74
N ALA A 425 26.40 -31.28 24.26
CA ALA A 425 26.95 -30.13 24.97
C ALA A 425 27.35 -28.97 24.03
N ASP A 426 27.73 -29.25 22.79
CA ASP A 426 28.02 -28.22 21.78
C ASP A 426 26.72 -27.61 21.21
N ILE A 427 25.64 -28.40 21.17
CA ILE A 427 24.30 -27.95 20.78
C ILE A 427 23.72 -26.99 21.82
N ASP A 428 23.94 -27.23 23.12
CA ASP A 428 23.56 -26.33 24.24
C ASP A 428 22.07 -25.89 24.18
N ASN A 429 21.18 -26.87 23.97
CA ASN A 429 19.74 -26.69 23.69
C ASN A 429 19.41 -25.83 22.44
N ILE A 430 20.37 -25.18 21.76
CA ILE A 430 20.11 -24.41 20.53
C ILE A 430 20.05 -25.34 19.31
N LEU A 431 18.84 -25.58 18.80
CA LEU A 431 18.57 -26.33 17.58
C LEU A 431 19.24 -25.65 16.36
N LEU A 432 18.92 -24.38 16.16
CA LEU A 432 19.49 -23.54 15.11
C LEU A 432 19.45 -22.05 15.44
N TYR A 433 20.33 -21.30 14.78
CA TYR A 433 20.20 -19.85 14.61
C TYR A 433 19.54 -19.55 13.27
N PHE A 434 18.59 -18.62 13.29
CA PHE A 434 17.89 -18.11 12.12
C PHE A 434 18.01 -16.58 12.06
N TYR A 435 18.52 -16.07 10.96
CA TYR A 435 18.57 -14.66 10.63
C TYR A 435 17.76 -14.44 9.35
N GLN A 436 16.88 -13.44 9.36
CA GLN A 436 16.07 -13.05 8.20
C GLN A 436 16.16 -11.54 8.02
N VAL A 437 16.40 -11.07 6.80
CA VAL A 437 16.35 -9.65 6.44
C VAL A 437 15.43 -9.43 5.24
N VAL A 438 14.60 -8.39 5.34
CA VAL A 438 13.84 -7.89 4.19
C VAL A 438 14.75 -7.01 3.35
N GLU A 439 14.94 -7.36 2.07
CA GLU A 439 15.74 -6.55 1.14
C GLU A 439 14.85 -5.60 0.31
N SER A 440 13.64 -6.03 -0.05
CA SER A 440 12.66 -5.21 -0.79
C SER A 440 11.21 -5.58 -0.41
N PRO A 441 10.20 -4.73 -0.64
CA PRO A 441 10.28 -3.35 -1.15
C PRO A 441 10.78 -2.35 -0.09
N ALA A 442 11.17 -1.14 -0.52
CA ALA A 442 11.82 -0.12 0.33
C ALA A 442 11.06 0.25 1.63
N ARG A 443 9.72 0.14 1.66
CA ARG A 443 8.87 0.34 2.86
C ARG A 443 9.10 -0.71 3.97
N LEU A 444 9.59 -1.89 3.59
CA LEU A 444 9.85 -3.02 4.49
C LEU A 444 11.35 -3.33 4.63
N ALA A 445 12.17 -2.91 3.66
CA ALA A 445 13.61 -3.15 3.60
C ALA A 445 14.36 -2.77 4.89
N GLY A 446 15.40 -3.52 5.23
CA GLY A 446 16.24 -3.31 6.41
C GLY A 446 15.60 -3.75 7.75
N ARG A 447 14.38 -4.30 7.73
CA ARG A 447 13.83 -5.05 8.87
C ARG A 447 14.59 -6.37 9.00
N ILE A 448 15.09 -6.67 10.20
CA ILE A 448 15.79 -7.92 10.50
C ILE A 448 15.05 -8.65 11.63
N LEU A 449 14.86 -9.95 11.47
CA LEU A 449 14.47 -10.89 12.51
C LEU A 449 15.67 -11.80 12.83
N LEU A 450 15.94 -12.00 14.11
CA LEU A 450 16.86 -13.00 14.65
C LEU A 450 16.07 -13.93 15.56
N VAL A 451 16.23 -15.23 15.41
CA VAL A 451 15.72 -16.26 16.32
C VAL A 451 16.86 -17.22 16.68
N HIS A 452 16.99 -17.56 17.96
CA HIS A 452 17.67 -18.77 18.41
C HIS A 452 16.56 -19.77 18.75
N GLU A 453 16.49 -20.85 17.98
CA GLU A 453 15.49 -21.90 18.15
C GLU A 453 16.02 -22.94 19.14
N THR A 454 15.20 -23.37 20.09
CA THR A 454 15.59 -24.34 21.12
C THR A 454 14.97 -25.71 20.91
N MET A 455 15.71 -26.75 21.31
CA MET A 455 15.24 -28.15 21.28
C MET A 455 14.27 -28.45 22.43
N ASN A 456 14.32 -27.69 23.51
CA ASN A 456 13.39 -27.70 24.63
C ASN A 456 12.97 -26.27 24.98
N GLN A 457 11.73 -25.91 24.62
CA GLN A 457 11.19 -24.56 24.85
C GLN A 457 10.66 -24.33 26.28
N LYS A 458 10.50 -25.39 27.10
CA LYS A 458 10.19 -25.25 28.54
C LYS A 458 11.45 -24.93 29.35
N GLU A 459 12.57 -25.55 29.04
CA GLU A 459 13.88 -25.23 29.66
C GLU A 459 14.38 -23.84 29.25
N THR A 460 14.45 -23.56 27.95
CA THR A 460 14.83 -22.24 27.43
C THR A 460 13.86 -21.82 26.33
N PRO A 461 12.94 -20.86 26.59
CA PRO A 461 12.01 -20.37 25.59
C PRO A 461 12.69 -19.78 24.36
N ARG A 462 12.07 -19.93 23.17
CA ARG A 462 12.52 -19.37 21.88
C ARG A 462 13.02 -17.93 22.04
N GLN A 463 14.28 -17.69 21.65
CA GLN A 463 14.90 -16.39 21.83
C GLN A 463 14.84 -15.57 20.55
N ALA A 464 13.88 -14.65 20.46
CA ALA A 464 13.69 -13.81 19.27
C ALA A 464 13.99 -12.31 19.50
N TRP A 465 14.48 -11.64 18.46
CA TRP A 465 14.72 -10.19 18.41
C TRP A 465 14.37 -9.61 17.03
N ILE A 466 13.84 -8.40 17.02
CA ILE A 466 13.56 -7.64 15.79
C ILE A 466 14.36 -6.34 15.79
N TYR A 467 14.98 -6.03 14.64
CA TYR A 467 15.52 -4.71 14.32
C TYR A 467 14.52 -3.94 13.45
N ASN A 468 14.16 -2.73 13.87
CA ASN A 468 13.37 -1.81 13.07
C ASN A 468 14.28 -0.68 12.53
N PRO A 469 14.48 -0.56 11.20
CA PRO A 469 15.41 0.41 10.62
C PRO A 469 14.97 1.86 10.85
N GLY A 470 13.65 2.13 10.88
CA GLY A 470 13.10 3.46 11.17
C GLY A 470 13.31 3.91 12.63
N GLN A 471 13.53 2.98 13.55
CA GLN A 471 13.87 3.27 14.96
C GLN A 471 15.36 3.07 15.29
N ARG A 472 16.13 2.47 14.37
CA ARG A 472 17.53 2.04 14.54
C ARG A 472 17.80 1.28 15.84
N ARG A 473 16.83 0.47 16.29
CA ARG A 473 16.86 -0.26 17.57
C ARG A 473 16.53 -1.74 17.37
N VAL A 474 17.29 -2.59 18.06
CA VAL A 474 16.98 -4.02 18.28
C VAL A 474 16.14 -4.12 19.56
N ARG A 475 15.05 -4.89 19.53
CA ARG A 475 14.21 -5.23 20.68
C ARG A 475 14.07 -6.76 20.78
N ARG A 476 13.93 -7.31 22.00
CA ARG A 476 13.39 -8.68 22.19
C ARG A 476 11.98 -8.74 21.60
N ALA A 477 11.62 -9.86 21.00
CA ALA A 477 10.34 -10.07 20.32
C ALA A 477 9.72 -11.43 20.73
N PRO A 478 9.30 -11.60 22.00
CA PRO A 478 8.73 -12.88 22.49
C PRO A 478 7.42 -13.29 21.79
N ASN A 479 6.83 -12.39 21.00
CA ASN A 479 5.68 -12.64 20.16
C ASN A 479 6.01 -13.29 18.79
N VAL A 480 7.26 -13.66 18.50
CA VAL A 480 7.63 -14.46 17.30
C VAL A 480 7.38 -15.95 17.57
N ALA A 481 6.15 -16.25 17.96
CA ALA A 481 5.68 -17.58 18.34
C ALA A 481 4.16 -17.69 18.12
N TYR A 482 3.68 -18.92 17.94
CA TYR A 482 2.25 -19.24 17.82
C TYR A 482 1.54 -18.45 16.70
N ASP A 483 0.28 -18.13 16.93
CA ASP A 483 -0.68 -17.46 16.05
C ASP A 483 -0.39 -15.98 15.75
N ASN A 484 0.72 -15.42 16.23
CA ASN A 484 1.15 -14.10 15.78
C ASN A 484 1.47 -14.12 14.27
N PRO A 485 1.10 -13.09 13.48
CA PRO A 485 1.41 -13.04 12.05
C PRO A 485 2.91 -13.16 11.74
N GLY A 486 3.26 -13.96 10.74
CA GLY A 486 4.65 -14.10 10.28
C GLY A 486 5.15 -12.84 9.56
N THR A 487 6.47 -12.65 9.46
CA THR A 487 7.08 -11.58 8.65
C THR A 487 6.47 -11.58 7.25
N ALA A 488 6.08 -10.39 6.77
CA ALA A 488 5.54 -10.11 5.42
C ALA A 488 4.33 -10.96 4.96
N SER A 489 3.69 -11.70 5.87
CA SER A 489 2.58 -12.64 5.60
C SER A 489 1.24 -12.02 5.23
N ASP A 490 1.07 -10.71 5.43
CA ASP A 490 -0.23 -10.01 5.41
C ASP A 490 -1.33 -10.69 6.28
N GLY A 491 -0.92 -11.40 7.34
CA GLY A 491 -1.81 -12.16 8.23
C GLY A 491 -2.25 -13.54 7.72
N LEU A 492 -1.85 -13.93 6.51
CA LEU A 492 -2.26 -15.19 5.87
C LEU A 492 -1.50 -16.42 6.39
N ARG A 493 -0.33 -16.23 7.02
CA ARG A 493 0.39 -17.26 7.80
C ARG A 493 0.87 -16.74 9.15
N THR A 494 0.94 -17.62 10.14
CA THR A 494 1.43 -17.34 11.50
C THR A 494 2.94 -17.63 11.61
N ASN A 495 3.56 -17.28 12.73
CA ASN A 495 4.98 -17.54 12.96
C ASN A 495 5.27 -19.05 13.09
N ASP A 496 4.38 -19.80 13.76
CA ASP A 496 4.51 -21.24 13.95
C ASP A 496 4.27 -22.07 12.67
N MET A 497 3.75 -21.48 11.60
CA MET A 497 3.54 -22.11 10.28
C MET A 497 4.74 -22.01 9.31
N THR A 498 5.91 -21.55 9.77
CA THR A 498 7.11 -21.45 8.91
C THR A 498 7.80 -22.82 8.80
N ASP A 499 8.15 -23.28 7.59
CA ASP A 499 8.54 -24.69 7.32
C ASP A 499 7.37 -25.63 7.68
N MET A 500 6.15 -25.21 7.36
CA MET A 500 4.85 -25.81 7.72
C MET A 500 4.54 -25.93 9.23
N PHE A 501 5.45 -26.41 10.07
CA PHE A 501 5.33 -26.28 11.53
C PHE A 501 6.68 -26.18 12.27
N ASN A 502 6.88 -25.08 13.01
CA ASN A 502 8.04 -24.91 13.90
C ASN A 502 7.70 -24.62 15.37
N GLY A 503 6.42 -24.65 15.77
CA GLY A 503 5.99 -24.17 17.09
C GLY A 503 6.47 -24.99 18.29
N ALA A 504 6.26 -24.42 19.48
CA ALA A 504 5.94 -25.22 20.66
C ALA A 504 4.62 -25.96 20.42
N MET A 505 4.49 -27.14 21.02
CA MET A 505 3.32 -28.01 20.91
C MET A 505 2.35 -27.82 22.10
N ASP A 506 2.77 -27.05 23.10
CA ASP A 506 2.15 -26.87 24.42
C ASP A 506 0.66 -26.51 24.38
N ARG A 507 0.23 -25.68 23.42
CA ARG A 507 -1.17 -25.22 23.26
C ARG A 507 -2.14 -26.31 22.81
N PHE A 508 -1.67 -27.44 22.29
CA PHE A 508 -2.51 -28.46 21.65
C PHE A 508 -2.33 -29.84 22.29
N ASP A 509 -3.39 -30.64 22.22
CA ASP A 509 -3.37 -32.08 22.45
C ASP A 509 -3.21 -32.80 21.11
N TRP A 510 -2.18 -33.64 20.99
CA TRP A 510 -1.74 -34.25 19.74
C TRP A 510 -1.98 -35.75 19.72
N LYS A 511 -2.64 -36.26 18.67
CA LYS A 511 -2.90 -37.69 18.48
C LYS A 511 -2.51 -38.14 17.07
N VAL A 512 -2.06 -39.39 16.94
CA VAL A 512 -1.89 -40.05 15.65
C VAL A 512 -3.25 -40.59 15.23
N VAL A 513 -3.73 -40.22 14.04
CA VAL A 513 -4.98 -40.76 13.46
C VAL A 513 -4.71 -42.05 12.70
N GLY A 514 -3.54 -42.16 12.06
CA GLY A 514 -3.08 -43.37 11.38
C GLY A 514 -2.11 -43.06 10.25
N LYS A 515 -2.04 -43.95 9.26
CA LYS A 515 -1.42 -43.71 7.95
C LYS A 515 -2.43 -43.89 6.84
N LYS A 516 -2.26 -43.16 5.73
CA LYS A 516 -3.07 -43.29 4.50
C LYS A 516 -2.22 -43.10 3.25
N GLU A 517 -2.67 -43.60 2.11
CA GLU A 517 -2.11 -43.26 0.80
C GLU A 517 -2.85 -42.04 0.25
N MET A 518 -2.13 -40.97 -0.06
CA MET A 518 -2.72 -39.67 -0.46
C MET A 518 -1.93 -39.00 -1.58
N TYR A 519 -2.62 -38.18 -2.38
CA TYR A 519 -2.00 -37.37 -3.42
C TYR A 519 -1.40 -36.11 -2.80
N ILE A 520 -0.08 -36.09 -2.66
CA ILE A 520 0.68 -34.97 -2.06
C ILE A 520 1.53 -34.27 -3.13
N PRO A 521 1.80 -32.95 -2.97
CA PRO A 521 2.72 -32.25 -3.86
C PRO A 521 4.16 -32.75 -3.62
N TYR A 522 4.80 -33.27 -4.67
CA TYR A 522 6.07 -34.00 -4.55
C TYR A 522 6.90 -33.83 -5.82
N ASN A 523 8.24 -33.89 -5.72
CA ASN A 523 9.17 -33.67 -6.83
C ASN A 523 8.87 -32.41 -7.67
N SER A 524 8.51 -31.30 -7.01
CA SER A 524 8.00 -30.08 -7.66
C SER A 524 9.11 -29.23 -8.34
N TYR A 525 10.06 -29.87 -9.03
CA TYR A 525 11.16 -29.23 -9.76
C TYR A 525 10.68 -28.26 -10.84
N LYS A 526 9.50 -28.50 -11.44
CA LYS A 526 8.94 -27.62 -12.48
C LYS A 526 8.69 -26.20 -11.98
N VAL A 527 8.15 -26.01 -10.77
CA VAL A 527 7.96 -24.68 -10.17
C VAL A 527 9.25 -24.11 -9.54
N HIS A 528 10.25 -24.96 -9.26
CA HIS A 528 11.58 -24.51 -8.80
C HIS A 528 12.44 -23.91 -9.94
N SER A 529 12.17 -24.18 -11.22
CA SER A 529 13.05 -23.70 -12.29
C SER A 529 13.22 -22.18 -12.30
N GLY A 530 14.47 -21.72 -12.37
CA GLY A 530 14.82 -20.31 -12.54
C GLY A 530 14.46 -19.72 -13.91
N ASP A 531 14.08 -20.56 -14.88
CA ASP A 531 13.55 -20.10 -16.18
C ASP A 531 12.25 -19.29 -16.00
N LEU A 532 11.41 -19.67 -15.03
CA LEU A 532 10.06 -19.13 -14.82
C LEU A 532 10.05 -17.71 -14.24
N ASP A 533 9.20 -16.84 -14.78
CA ASP A 533 8.88 -15.55 -14.18
C ASP A 533 7.78 -15.69 -13.12
N TYR A 534 7.85 -14.87 -12.06
CA TYR A 534 6.86 -14.94 -10.96
C TYR A 534 5.41 -14.74 -11.42
N SER A 535 5.17 -14.05 -12.54
CA SER A 535 3.85 -13.88 -13.15
C SER A 535 3.32 -15.13 -13.88
N GLU A 536 4.18 -16.10 -14.19
CA GLU A 536 3.75 -17.41 -14.69
C GLU A 536 3.35 -18.33 -13.53
N ILE A 537 3.98 -18.15 -12.37
CA ILE A 537 3.80 -18.96 -11.15
C ILE A 537 2.59 -18.50 -10.32
N VAL A 538 2.41 -17.18 -10.15
CA VAL A 538 1.44 -16.57 -9.22
C VAL A 538 0.17 -16.19 -9.97
N GLN A 539 -0.96 -16.83 -9.63
CA GLN A 539 -2.26 -16.62 -10.27
C GLN A 539 -3.33 -16.19 -9.24
N PRO A 540 -4.54 -15.76 -9.65
CA PRO A 540 -5.65 -15.53 -8.72
C PRO A 540 -6.03 -16.82 -7.96
N GLY A 541 -6.28 -16.71 -6.65
CA GLY A 541 -6.77 -17.81 -5.80
C GLY A 541 -5.73 -18.88 -5.40
N HIS A 542 -4.85 -19.28 -6.32
CA HIS A 542 -3.81 -20.29 -6.10
C HIS A 542 -2.60 -20.13 -7.04
N LEU A 543 -1.53 -20.90 -6.82
CA LEU A 543 -0.40 -21.00 -7.77
C LEU A 543 -0.83 -21.70 -9.07
N ASN A 544 -0.09 -21.47 -10.15
CA ASN A 544 -0.36 -22.08 -11.45
C ASN A 544 -0.30 -23.62 -11.39
N ALA A 545 -1.47 -24.25 -11.47
CA ALA A 545 -1.65 -25.69 -11.32
C ALA A 545 -0.90 -26.54 -12.38
N ASP A 546 -0.60 -25.98 -13.56
CA ASP A 546 0.19 -26.68 -14.58
C ASP A 546 1.71 -26.69 -14.28
N LEU A 547 2.16 -25.96 -13.26
CA LEU A 547 3.52 -26.07 -12.72
C LEU A 547 3.61 -27.02 -11.52
N MET A 548 2.47 -27.44 -10.95
CA MET A 548 2.40 -28.30 -9.78
C MET A 548 2.43 -29.78 -10.16
N ARG A 549 3.11 -30.59 -9.34
CA ARG A 549 3.25 -32.04 -9.49
C ARG A 549 2.73 -32.72 -8.23
N TYR A 550 1.75 -33.60 -8.39
CA TYR A 550 1.19 -34.42 -7.31
C TYR A 550 1.49 -35.90 -7.55
N GLU A 551 1.80 -36.63 -6.49
CA GLU A 551 2.12 -38.07 -6.52
C GLU A 551 1.42 -38.79 -5.37
N LEU A 552 1.09 -40.07 -5.57
CA LEU A 552 0.58 -40.92 -4.49
C LEU A 552 1.73 -41.36 -3.57
N HIS A 553 1.63 -41.06 -2.28
CA HIS A 553 2.59 -41.49 -1.25
C HIS A 553 1.86 -41.90 0.03
N ARG A 554 2.56 -42.63 0.91
CA ARG A 554 2.08 -42.88 2.28
C ARG A 554 2.35 -41.65 3.14
N VAL A 555 1.35 -41.22 3.90
CA VAL A 555 1.49 -40.15 4.90
C VAL A 555 1.05 -40.62 6.29
N TYR A 556 1.72 -40.13 7.32
CA TYR A 556 1.21 -40.13 8.69
C TYR A 556 0.22 -38.98 8.86
N ILE A 557 -0.92 -39.26 9.50
CA ILE A 557 -1.94 -38.25 9.81
C ILE A 557 -1.87 -37.95 11.31
N VAL A 558 -1.51 -36.72 11.65
CA VAL A 558 -1.44 -36.21 13.03
C VAL A 558 -2.52 -35.13 13.21
N ASP A 559 -3.30 -35.23 14.27
CA ASP A 559 -4.42 -34.31 14.54
C ASP A 559 -4.23 -33.64 15.89
N ALA A 560 -4.25 -32.31 15.89
CA ALA A 560 -3.94 -31.46 17.03
C ALA A 560 -5.16 -30.62 17.40
N THR A 561 -5.68 -30.78 18.62
CA THR A 561 -6.86 -30.04 19.13
C THR A 561 -6.42 -29.02 20.18
N LEU A 562 -6.96 -27.79 20.12
CA LEU A 562 -6.60 -26.71 21.03
C LEU A 562 -7.06 -27.04 22.45
N LYS A 563 -6.15 -26.94 23.43
CA LYS A 563 -6.44 -27.20 24.85
C LYS A 563 -7.45 -26.21 25.42
N GLU A 564 -8.23 -26.67 26.40
CA GLU A 564 -9.20 -25.84 27.12
C GLU A 564 -8.52 -24.61 27.77
N GLY A 565 -9.20 -23.47 27.76
CA GLY A 565 -8.69 -22.19 28.27
C GLY A 565 -7.58 -21.52 27.42
N VAL A 566 -6.93 -22.26 26.52
CA VAL A 566 -5.85 -21.73 25.66
C VAL A 566 -6.43 -20.93 24.49
N ARG A 567 -5.79 -19.81 24.14
CA ARG A 567 -6.15 -19.02 22.95
C ARG A 567 -5.27 -19.41 21.76
N HIS A 568 -5.90 -19.60 20.60
CA HIS A 568 -5.24 -19.70 19.30
C HIS A 568 -6.27 -19.37 18.19
N ILE A 569 -5.83 -18.93 17.00
CA ILE A 569 -6.74 -18.68 15.86
C ILE A 569 -7.32 -19.99 15.27
N ASN A 570 -6.54 -21.06 15.25
CA ASN A 570 -6.97 -22.40 14.84
C ASN A 570 -7.43 -23.18 16.09
N SER A 571 -8.64 -23.72 16.07
CA SER A 571 -9.17 -24.61 17.12
C SER A 571 -8.63 -26.04 17.00
N ARG A 572 -8.33 -26.46 15.77
CA ARG A 572 -7.81 -27.77 15.43
C ARG A 572 -6.96 -27.66 14.16
N ARG A 573 -5.96 -28.52 14.04
CA ARG A 573 -5.13 -28.68 12.83
C ARG A 573 -4.92 -30.15 12.55
N THR A 574 -5.07 -30.57 11.30
CA THR A 574 -4.71 -31.92 10.86
C THR A 574 -3.52 -31.81 9.90
N PHE A 575 -2.41 -32.43 10.28
CA PHE A 575 -1.13 -32.40 9.58
C PHE A 575 -0.90 -33.75 8.87
N TYR A 576 -0.38 -33.69 7.65
CA TYR A 576 -0.10 -34.87 6.83
C TYR A 576 1.40 -34.92 6.53
N LEU A 577 2.12 -35.86 7.16
CA LEU A 577 3.59 -35.98 7.07
C LEU A 577 3.97 -37.10 6.11
N ASP A 578 4.85 -36.82 5.14
CA ASP A 578 5.45 -37.85 4.27
C ASP A 578 6.17 -38.93 5.09
N GLU A 579 5.96 -40.21 4.74
CA GLU A 579 6.57 -41.34 5.44
C GLU A 579 8.11 -41.36 5.28
N ASP A 580 8.66 -40.98 4.13
CA ASP A 580 10.10 -41.09 3.83
C ASP A 580 10.96 -39.90 4.32
N SER A 581 10.35 -38.79 4.73
CA SER A 581 11.08 -37.57 5.15
C SER A 581 10.58 -36.89 6.42
N TYR A 582 9.38 -37.26 6.92
CA TYR A 582 8.62 -36.52 7.93
C TYR A 582 8.38 -35.04 7.58
N GLN A 583 8.51 -34.64 6.31
CA GLN A 583 8.07 -33.31 5.88
C GLN A 583 6.54 -33.23 5.97
N ILE A 584 6.01 -32.15 6.55
CA ILE A 584 4.58 -31.88 6.54
C ILE A 584 4.25 -31.39 5.13
N MET A 585 3.46 -32.17 4.42
CA MET A 585 3.12 -31.94 3.01
C MET A 585 1.85 -31.10 2.87
N LEU A 586 0.88 -31.32 3.78
CA LEU A 586 -0.41 -30.65 3.81
C LEU A 586 -0.79 -30.29 5.26
N ILE A 587 -1.57 -29.22 5.45
CA ILE A 587 -2.26 -28.92 6.72
C ILE A 587 -3.70 -28.45 6.45
N ASP A 588 -4.67 -29.11 7.07
CA ASP A 588 -6.06 -28.64 7.16
C ASP A 588 -6.23 -27.85 8.49
N HIS A 589 -6.68 -26.60 8.41
CA HIS A 589 -6.84 -25.73 9.58
C HIS A 589 -8.31 -25.39 9.85
N TYR A 590 -8.76 -25.65 11.08
CA TYR A 590 -10.16 -25.50 11.49
C TYR A 590 -10.36 -24.33 12.46
N ASP A 591 -11.53 -23.68 12.36
CA ASP A 591 -11.95 -22.58 13.23
C ASP A 591 -12.80 -23.06 14.41
N ARG A 592 -13.26 -22.14 15.28
CA ARG A 592 -14.03 -22.50 16.49
C ARG A 592 -15.38 -23.18 16.23
N ARG A 593 -15.91 -23.16 14.99
CA ARG A 593 -17.13 -23.90 14.59
C ARG A 593 -16.82 -25.31 14.07
N GLY A 594 -15.54 -25.69 13.97
CA GLY A 594 -15.10 -26.92 13.33
C GLY A 594 -15.07 -26.84 11.80
N GLU A 595 -15.31 -25.65 11.21
CA GLU A 595 -15.21 -25.42 9.78
C GLU A 595 -13.74 -25.31 9.37
N ILE A 596 -13.38 -25.88 8.21
CA ILE A 596 -12.08 -25.59 7.60
C ILE A 596 -12.08 -24.14 7.09
N TRP A 597 -11.01 -23.40 7.39
CA TRP A 597 -10.89 -21.98 7.00
C TRP A 597 -9.54 -21.62 6.41
N ARG A 598 -8.50 -22.44 6.65
CA ARG A 598 -7.22 -22.38 5.96
C ARG A 598 -6.76 -23.77 5.51
N PHE A 599 -6.05 -23.80 4.40
CA PHE A 599 -5.37 -24.97 3.85
C PHE A 599 -3.93 -24.58 3.53
N SER A 600 -2.96 -25.44 3.84
CA SER A 600 -1.55 -25.24 3.49
C SER A 600 -1.03 -26.44 2.71
N GLU A 601 -0.19 -26.20 1.70
CA GLU A 601 0.54 -27.24 0.97
C GLU A 601 2.03 -26.86 0.80
N ALA A 602 2.92 -27.85 0.86
CA ALA A 602 4.37 -27.69 0.71
C ALA A 602 4.88 -28.47 -0.48
N HIS A 603 5.27 -27.75 -1.53
CA HIS A 603 5.87 -28.32 -2.74
C HIS A 603 7.34 -28.57 -2.50
N CYS A 604 7.71 -29.85 -2.48
CA CYS A 604 9.04 -30.30 -2.08
C CYS A 604 9.83 -30.93 -3.23
N ILE A 605 11.16 -30.81 -3.13
CA ILE A 605 12.15 -31.43 -4.02
C ILE A 605 13.24 -32.08 -3.18
N ASN A 606 14.04 -32.95 -3.82
CA ASN A 606 15.33 -33.35 -3.27
C ASN A 606 16.42 -32.40 -3.81
N TYR A 607 17.06 -31.67 -2.89
CA TYR A 607 18.32 -30.95 -3.09
C TYR A 607 19.45 -32.00 -3.15
N TYR A 608 19.60 -32.59 -4.34
CA TYR A 608 20.34 -33.82 -4.60
C TYR A 608 21.87 -33.68 -4.56
N ASP A 609 22.39 -32.46 -4.35
CA ASP A 609 23.81 -32.13 -4.23
C ASP A 609 24.29 -32.25 -2.77
N VAL A 610 23.40 -31.98 -1.82
CA VAL A 610 23.57 -32.23 -0.38
C VAL A 610 22.44 -33.16 0.12
N PRO A 611 22.13 -34.26 -0.60
CA PRO A 611 20.92 -35.08 -0.52
C PRO A 611 19.94 -34.72 0.59
N THR A 612 19.00 -33.81 0.32
CA THR A 612 18.09 -33.26 1.34
C THR A 612 16.69 -33.05 0.75
N PHE A 613 15.67 -33.66 1.35
CA PHE A 613 14.28 -33.44 0.95
C PHE A 613 13.65 -32.25 1.72
N TRP A 614 13.27 -31.18 1.01
CA TRP A 614 12.72 -29.97 1.64
C TRP A 614 11.79 -29.18 0.70
N SER A 615 11.05 -28.20 1.23
CA SER A 615 10.17 -27.31 0.48
C SER A 615 10.96 -26.34 -0.40
N THR A 616 10.58 -26.25 -1.68
CA THR A 616 10.94 -25.15 -2.58
C THR A 616 9.89 -24.04 -2.53
N VAL A 617 8.59 -24.38 -2.45
CA VAL A 617 7.54 -23.37 -2.24
C VAL A 617 6.45 -23.89 -1.29
N GLU A 618 6.08 -23.06 -0.31
CA GLU A 618 4.98 -23.28 0.63
C GLU A 618 3.83 -22.33 0.29
N THR A 619 2.59 -22.81 0.27
CA THR A 619 1.39 -21.97 0.17
C THR A 619 0.52 -22.09 1.42
N HIS A 620 -0.14 -20.99 1.76
CA HIS A 620 -1.19 -20.98 2.79
C HIS A 620 -2.39 -20.19 2.25
N HIS A 621 -3.50 -20.90 2.00
CA HIS A 621 -4.74 -20.38 1.44
C HIS A 621 -5.74 -20.05 2.54
N ASP A 622 -6.32 -18.86 2.47
CA ASP A 622 -7.41 -18.41 3.34
C ASP A 622 -8.75 -18.63 2.62
N LEU A 623 -9.38 -19.76 2.95
CA LEU A 623 -10.58 -20.28 2.27
C LEU A 623 -11.81 -19.39 2.49
N ARG A 624 -11.75 -18.42 3.40
CA ARG A 624 -12.76 -17.37 3.56
C ARG A 624 -12.50 -16.21 2.59
N SER A 625 -11.37 -15.51 2.73
CA SER A 625 -11.07 -14.32 1.90
C SER A 625 -10.75 -14.62 0.42
N GLY A 626 -10.37 -15.86 0.08
CA GLY A 626 -9.93 -16.20 -1.29
C GLY A 626 -8.54 -15.67 -1.64
N ARG A 627 -7.78 -15.25 -0.63
CA ARG A 627 -6.37 -14.89 -0.75
C ARG A 627 -5.51 -16.07 -0.32
N TYR A 628 -4.27 -16.06 -0.76
CA TYR A 628 -3.25 -16.97 -0.27
C TYR A 628 -1.93 -16.22 -0.13
N VAL A 629 -0.97 -16.84 0.53
CA VAL A 629 0.42 -16.38 0.56
C VAL A 629 1.30 -17.53 0.09
N ALA A 630 2.22 -17.25 -0.83
CA ALA A 630 3.25 -18.18 -1.27
C ALA A 630 4.61 -17.70 -0.78
N VAL A 631 5.46 -18.65 -0.36
CA VAL A 631 6.73 -18.42 0.33
C VAL A 631 7.78 -19.38 -0.24
N GLY A 632 8.99 -18.89 -0.53
CA GLY A 632 10.06 -19.69 -1.13
C GLY A 632 10.27 -19.46 -2.63
N LEU A 633 9.72 -18.37 -3.20
CA LEU A 633 9.86 -18.06 -4.63
C LEU A 633 11.29 -17.57 -4.96
N ASP A 634 12.25 -18.50 -5.05
CA ASP A 634 13.68 -18.26 -5.27
C ASP A 634 14.10 -18.25 -6.76
N ASN A 635 13.15 -18.42 -7.68
CA ASN A 635 13.39 -18.59 -9.14
C ASN A 635 14.35 -17.56 -9.76
N LYS A 636 14.26 -16.28 -9.38
CA LYS A 636 15.11 -15.20 -9.93
C LYS A 636 16.26 -14.79 -9.00
N ASP A 637 16.59 -15.64 -8.04
CA ASP A 637 17.64 -15.45 -7.07
C ASP A 637 18.72 -16.56 -7.15
N PRO A 638 19.91 -16.35 -6.54
CA PRO A 638 20.89 -17.41 -6.35
C PRO A 638 20.30 -18.54 -5.49
N VAL A 639 20.50 -19.78 -5.95
CA VAL A 639 20.02 -20.99 -5.26
C VAL A 639 20.57 -21.11 -3.83
N ASN A 640 19.80 -21.84 -3.01
CA ASN A 640 20.12 -22.11 -1.62
C ASN A 640 21.53 -22.68 -1.45
N THR A 641 22.38 -22.00 -0.68
CA THR A 641 23.68 -22.56 -0.30
C THR A 641 23.49 -23.47 0.92
N PHE A 642 24.12 -24.63 0.90
CA PHE A 642 24.15 -25.56 2.03
C PHE A 642 25.57 -25.69 2.59
N ASN A 643 25.67 -26.26 3.79
CA ASN A 643 26.90 -26.49 4.57
C ASN A 643 27.91 -25.33 4.56
N SER A 644 27.41 -24.09 4.55
CA SER A 644 28.22 -22.88 4.38
C SER A 644 28.90 -22.46 5.70
N PRO A 645 30.16 -21.98 5.67
CA PRO A 645 30.92 -21.64 6.89
C PRO A 645 30.39 -20.34 7.53
N LEU A 646 29.39 -20.48 8.41
CA LEU A 646 28.73 -19.39 9.13
C LEU A 646 29.16 -19.38 10.60
N SER A 647 29.49 -18.21 11.13
CA SER A 647 29.93 -18.05 12.52
C SER A 647 28.76 -17.73 13.47
N GLU A 648 28.69 -18.44 14.60
CA GLU A 648 27.73 -18.18 15.69
C GLU A 648 27.73 -16.71 16.14
N SER A 649 28.90 -16.04 16.13
CA SER A 649 29.03 -14.64 16.54
C SER A 649 28.18 -13.65 15.72
N ASN A 650 27.85 -14.00 14.47
CA ASN A 650 26.99 -13.20 13.59
C ASN A 650 25.51 -13.19 14.04
N TYR A 651 25.11 -14.17 14.85
CA TYR A 651 23.74 -14.36 15.35
C TYR A 651 23.52 -13.73 16.73
N SER A 652 24.43 -12.86 17.18
CA SER A 652 24.27 -12.10 18.42
C SER A 652 23.38 -10.84 18.25
N PRO A 653 22.65 -10.40 19.28
CA PRO A 653 21.89 -9.14 19.23
C PRO A 653 22.76 -7.90 19.00
N GLN A 654 24.06 -7.99 19.30
CA GLN A 654 25.05 -6.95 19.01
C GLN A 654 25.48 -6.97 17.54
N ALA A 655 25.70 -8.15 16.94
CA ALA A 655 25.91 -8.26 15.50
C ALA A 655 24.70 -7.72 14.71
N LEU A 656 23.48 -7.96 15.18
CA LEU A 656 22.26 -7.39 14.59
C LEU A 656 22.27 -5.86 14.53
N ARG A 657 22.76 -5.18 15.58
CA ARG A 657 22.95 -3.71 15.60
C ARG A 657 24.00 -3.24 14.61
N SER A 658 25.04 -4.02 14.38
CA SER A 658 26.11 -3.71 13.41
C SER A 658 25.67 -3.95 11.97
N ARG A 659 24.90 -5.02 11.70
CA ARG A 659 24.37 -5.35 10.37
C ARG A 659 23.28 -4.36 9.94
N GLY A 660 22.33 -4.03 10.82
CA GLY A 660 21.24 -3.09 10.51
C GLY A 660 21.63 -1.60 10.38
N ARG A 661 22.92 -1.27 10.49
CA ARG A 661 23.48 0.08 10.30
C ARG A 661 24.17 0.28 8.94
N ARG A 662 24.34 -0.79 8.16
CA ARG A 662 24.93 -0.78 6.82
C ARG A 662 23.85 -0.57 5.76
#